data_AF-A0A5C6CTV4-F1
#
_entry.id   AF-A0A5C6CTV4-F1
#
_cell.length_a   1.000
_cell.length_b   1.000
_cell.length_c   1.000
_cell.angle_alpha   90.00
_cell.angle_beta   90.00
_cell.angle_gamma   90.00
#
_symmetry.space_group_name_H-M   'P 1'
#
loop_
_entity.id
_entity.type
_entity.pdbx_description
1 polymer ?
#
loop_
_entity_poly.entity_id
_entity_poly.type
_entity_poly.pdbx_seq_one_letter_code
_entity_poly.pdbx_strand_id
1 'polypeptide(L)'
;MKSHRKQMAWAITMGVALVVLTAAVSFLTVNWIVQVGSADELAERLRLTEDAARTNPAARDAFDAEVERQTASSLTRTHHQRLAGITVLVAAGLFIALIKAKQGGKPMAPRSLAAVVQIPATVSANEERNGHPAAVTPLLLREELPLVDLTLIERLVRQVGCEDRHLIPLLHAINQHYRYLPPQALTLLAEVTKISHENIAGVASFYTKFRTKPRGEHLVRVCRGTACHVAGADRLEAQLRRSLGIPPREDTDAAQMATIEQVGCLGCCTLAPVLEVDDEVAGHVSVESLSSLVDWNRQTCDHTGRAQQPIVAVNGRSGLAAPPVEIRIGIGSCCVAGGSRDVMDSLEREIVARHLNAVIKPVGCVGICHLTPLVEAVAPGMDPIVATRATPADVRKILRSFSDAAAWPQRWRNRLADLWQSEKAPEQEAASVCQICPVSDVQVRRFVDPQIRIVTEHSGLLNPASLEEYHARDGFRALELCLRERSPAAIIDVIEQSCLRGRGGAGYPTAVKWRKMSDAKGEKFLIANGDEGDPGAFMDRMVMESFPFRVLEGMAIAAYAVGARQAIIYVRHEYPLAVERLRHAIERMTTTGWLGDSILGTNFSLSVEVVEGAGAFVCGEETAMLQSIMGRRGIPQLRPPYPVERGLFGRPTLVNNVETFANVPWILRNGPQRFAALGTATSKGTKVFSLAGKIRYGGLIEIPMGLSIREIVDNIGGGVAEGKQFKAVQIGGPSGGCIPASLADTPIDYESLREVGAIMGSGGLVVLDNEDCMVDVARYFLEFTQHESCGHCTFCRVGTRKLLDILERLCAGKGKPRDLDEIEALAQAVSQGSMCGLGKTAPNPVFSTLKYFRDEYAAHLEGRCPAGRCKAIIRYEVTRECVGCTLCAQHCPVGAIPATPYRQHVIDSNLCTRCDACRFVCPEEAIRVI
;
A
#
# COMPACT_ATOMS: atom_id res chain seq x y z
N MET A 1 8.94 1.06 -64.81
CA MET A 1 9.30 2.50 -64.68
C MET A 1 8.22 3.51 -65.10
N LYS A 2 7.41 3.30 -66.16
CA LYS A 2 6.37 4.28 -66.58
C LYS A 2 5.19 4.43 -65.59
N SER A 3 4.87 3.42 -64.78
CA SER A 3 3.81 3.47 -63.75
C SER A 3 4.20 4.30 -62.51
N HIS A 4 5.42 4.09 -62.00
CA HIS A 4 5.93 4.80 -60.83
C HIS A 4 6.08 6.32 -61.05
N ARG A 5 6.50 6.75 -62.24
CA ARG A 5 6.59 8.18 -62.57
C ARG A 5 5.22 8.87 -62.62
N LYS A 6 4.16 8.17 -63.06
CA LYS A 6 2.79 8.72 -63.06
C LYS A 6 2.21 8.82 -61.64
N GLN A 7 2.53 7.85 -60.76
CA GLN A 7 2.12 7.91 -59.35
C GLN A 7 2.85 9.01 -58.57
N MET A 8 4.16 9.18 -58.78
CA MET A 8 4.92 10.29 -58.19
C MET A 8 4.42 11.65 -58.69
N ALA A 9 4.21 11.82 -60.00
CA ALA A 9 3.71 13.07 -60.54
C ALA A 9 2.35 13.44 -59.94
N TRP A 10 1.43 12.47 -59.81
CA TRP A 10 0.11 12.70 -59.22
C TRP A 10 0.17 13.01 -57.72
N ALA A 11 1.04 12.33 -56.95
CA ALA A 11 1.24 12.61 -55.53
C ALA A 11 1.82 14.02 -55.32
N ILE A 12 2.74 14.45 -56.19
CA ILE A 12 3.28 15.82 -56.18
C ILE A 12 2.18 16.83 -56.54
N THR A 13 1.37 16.58 -57.57
CA THR A 13 0.27 17.50 -57.94
C THR A 13 -0.79 17.63 -56.84
N MET A 14 -1.14 16.53 -56.16
CA MET A 14 -2.08 16.54 -55.04
C MET A 14 -1.49 17.18 -53.78
N GLY A 15 -0.20 16.95 -53.51
CA GLY A 15 0.52 17.63 -52.42
C GLY A 15 0.56 19.14 -52.64
N VAL A 16 0.83 19.59 -53.87
CA VAL A 16 0.78 21.00 -54.24
C VAL A 16 -0.63 21.56 -54.10
N ALA A 17 -1.68 20.84 -54.52
CA ALA A 17 -3.07 21.28 -54.36
C ALA A 17 -3.47 21.43 -52.88
N LEU A 18 -3.04 20.51 -52.01
CA LEU A 18 -3.30 20.60 -50.57
C LEU A 18 -2.57 21.80 -49.94
N VAL A 19 -1.31 22.03 -50.32
CA VAL A 19 -0.54 23.20 -49.86
C VAL A 19 -1.20 24.50 -50.32
N VAL A 20 -1.66 24.58 -51.58
CA VAL A 20 -2.37 25.75 -52.12
C VAL A 20 -3.68 25.99 -51.39
N LEU A 21 -4.46 24.94 -51.09
CA LEU A 21 -5.71 25.06 -50.34
C LEU A 21 -5.47 25.54 -48.91
N THR A 22 -4.43 25.00 -48.26
CA THR A 22 -4.05 25.37 -46.89
C THR A 22 -3.55 26.81 -46.83
N ALA A 23 -2.78 27.24 -47.83
CA ALA A 23 -2.33 28.63 -47.98
C ALA A 23 -3.50 29.58 -48.26
N ALA A 24 -4.48 29.19 -49.10
CA ALA A 24 -5.66 30.00 -49.37
C ALA A 24 -6.56 30.18 -48.13
N VAL A 25 -6.78 29.11 -47.35
CA VAL A 25 -7.52 29.19 -46.08
C VAL A 25 -6.76 30.04 -45.06
N SER A 26 -5.44 29.89 -44.97
CA SER A 26 -4.61 30.72 -44.09
C SER A 26 -4.65 32.19 -44.49
N PHE A 27 -4.59 32.50 -45.79
CA PHE A 27 -4.67 33.86 -46.31
C PHE A 27 -6.05 34.50 -46.04
N LEU A 28 -7.14 33.75 -46.25
CA LEU A 28 -8.49 34.21 -45.92
C LEU A 28 -8.68 34.45 -44.42
N THR A 29 -8.08 33.60 -43.58
CA THR A 29 -8.13 33.74 -42.12
C THR A 29 -7.34 34.97 -41.66
N VAL A 30 -6.16 35.21 -42.21
CA VAL A 30 -5.34 36.40 -41.91
C VAL A 30 -6.02 37.68 -42.40
N ASN A 31 -6.58 37.69 -43.62
CA ASN A 31 -7.27 38.87 -44.15
C ASN A 31 -8.56 39.20 -43.35
N TRP A 32 -9.25 38.18 -42.84
CA TRP A 32 -10.39 38.37 -41.94
C TRP A 32 -9.97 38.88 -40.55
N ILE A 33 -8.85 38.39 -39.99
CA ILE A 33 -8.27 38.90 -38.74
C ILE A 33 -7.91 40.39 -38.88
N VAL A 34 -7.38 40.81 -40.02
CA VAL A 34 -7.06 42.21 -40.31
C VAL A 34 -8.33 43.08 -40.39
N GLN A 35 -9.44 42.56 -40.92
CA GLN A 35 -10.70 43.31 -41.01
C GLN A 35 -11.45 43.49 -39.67
N VAL A 36 -11.23 42.60 -38.70
CA VAL A 36 -11.93 42.63 -37.39
C VAL A 36 -11.16 43.43 -36.33
N GLY A 37 -9.97 43.95 -36.67
CA GLY A 37 -9.07 44.63 -35.75
C GLY A 37 -8.21 43.64 -34.97
N SER A 38 -6.99 44.05 -34.62
CA SER A 38 -6.10 43.21 -33.82
C SER A 38 -6.64 43.04 -32.38
N ALA A 39 -6.28 41.92 -31.72
CA ALA A 39 -6.67 41.72 -30.33
C ALA A 39 -6.15 42.85 -29.42
N ASP A 40 -4.98 43.40 -29.75
CA ASP A 40 -4.33 44.46 -29.03
C ASP A 40 -5.04 45.81 -29.21
N GLU A 41 -5.52 46.15 -30.41
CA GLU A 41 -6.33 47.38 -30.64
C GLU A 41 -7.68 47.34 -29.93
N LEU A 42 -8.33 46.17 -29.88
CA LEU A 42 -9.58 45.99 -29.15
C LEU A 42 -9.32 46.11 -27.64
N ALA A 43 -8.28 45.46 -27.12
CA ALA A 43 -7.90 45.58 -25.72
C ALA A 43 -7.58 47.03 -25.31
N GLU A 44 -6.88 47.78 -26.17
CA GLU A 44 -6.56 49.20 -25.93
C GLU A 44 -7.83 50.06 -25.91
N ARG A 45 -8.77 49.85 -26.85
CA ARG A 45 -10.04 50.58 -26.89
C ARG A 45 -10.93 50.30 -25.67
N LEU A 46 -10.96 49.06 -25.19
CA LEU A 46 -11.71 48.69 -23.99
C LEU A 46 -11.11 49.33 -22.75
N ARG A 47 -9.78 49.36 -22.66
CA ARG A 47 -9.06 49.97 -21.55
C ARG A 47 -9.30 51.49 -21.49
N LEU A 48 -9.29 52.16 -22.65
CA LEU A 48 -9.58 53.59 -22.74
C LEU A 48 -11.02 53.93 -22.35
N THR A 49 -12.01 53.10 -22.72
CA THR A 49 -13.41 53.30 -22.31
C THR A 49 -13.63 52.92 -20.84
N GLU A 50 -12.89 51.96 -20.29
CA GLU A 50 -12.91 51.61 -18.87
C GLU A 50 -12.36 52.76 -18.00
N ASP A 51 -11.21 53.32 -18.38
CA ASP A 51 -10.59 54.44 -17.66
C ASP A 51 -11.49 55.70 -17.70
N ALA A 52 -12.19 55.92 -18.82
CA ALA A 52 -13.20 56.97 -18.93
C ALA A 52 -14.44 56.70 -18.04
N ALA A 53 -14.92 55.45 -17.97
CA ALA A 53 -16.06 55.07 -17.13
C ALA A 53 -15.74 55.12 -15.62
N ARG A 54 -14.47 54.96 -15.23
CA ARG A 54 -14.01 55.12 -13.84
C ARG A 54 -14.04 56.56 -13.37
N THR A 55 -13.88 57.53 -14.28
CA THR A 55 -13.77 58.96 -13.95
C THR A 55 -15.05 59.75 -14.23
N ASN A 56 -15.90 59.29 -15.17
CA ASN A 56 -17.18 59.91 -15.49
C ASN A 56 -18.32 58.87 -15.51
N PRO A 57 -19.31 58.95 -14.59
CA PRO A 57 -20.44 58.03 -14.55
C PRO A 57 -21.28 57.98 -15.83
N ALA A 58 -21.30 59.07 -16.62
CA ALA A 58 -22.04 59.14 -17.89
C ALA A 58 -21.34 58.39 -19.04
N ALA A 59 -20.08 57.96 -18.86
CA ALA A 59 -19.33 57.18 -19.86
C ALA A 59 -19.53 55.65 -19.70
N ARG A 60 -20.30 55.22 -18.69
CA ARG A 60 -20.51 53.81 -18.37
C ARG A 60 -21.31 53.06 -19.45
N ASP A 61 -22.31 53.72 -20.02
CA ASP A 61 -23.08 53.17 -21.15
C ASP A 61 -22.20 52.95 -22.40
N ALA A 62 -21.20 53.81 -22.60
CA ALA A 62 -20.25 53.68 -23.71
C ALA A 62 -19.24 52.53 -23.50
N PHE A 63 -18.87 52.25 -22.24
CA PHE A 63 -18.06 51.09 -21.88
C PHE A 63 -18.87 49.79 -22.06
N ASP A 64 -20.09 49.72 -21.55
CA ASP A 64 -20.95 48.54 -21.68
C ASP A 64 -21.24 48.23 -23.16
N ALA A 65 -21.50 49.26 -23.98
CA ALA A 65 -21.67 49.11 -25.43
C ALA A 65 -20.39 48.66 -26.18
N GLU A 66 -19.20 48.91 -25.62
CA GLU A 66 -17.92 48.43 -26.17
C GLU A 66 -17.67 46.97 -25.73
N VAL A 67 -17.98 46.62 -24.47
CA VAL A 67 -17.94 45.24 -23.96
C VAL A 67 -18.85 44.32 -24.78
N GLU A 68 -20.08 44.74 -25.07
CA GLU A 68 -21.00 43.99 -25.93
C GLU A 68 -20.46 43.81 -27.35
N ARG A 69 -19.88 44.86 -27.95
CA ARG A 69 -19.27 44.78 -29.28
C ARG A 69 -18.07 43.82 -29.31
N GLN A 70 -17.23 43.81 -28.29
CA GLN A 70 -16.10 42.88 -28.20
C GLN A 70 -16.53 41.45 -27.96
N THR A 71 -17.57 41.25 -27.14
CA THR A 71 -18.15 39.93 -26.91
C THR A 71 -18.75 39.36 -28.19
N ALA A 72 -19.50 40.17 -28.95
CA ALA A 72 -20.01 39.79 -30.26
C ALA A 72 -18.88 39.46 -31.26
N SER A 73 -17.83 40.27 -31.31
CA SER A 73 -16.65 40.03 -32.16
C SER A 73 -15.92 38.72 -31.78
N SER A 74 -15.74 38.45 -30.49
CA SER A 74 -15.11 37.23 -29.96
C SER A 74 -15.90 35.95 -30.26
N LEU A 75 -17.23 36.01 -30.13
CA LEU A 75 -18.12 34.91 -30.53
C LEU A 75 -18.05 34.63 -32.03
N THR A 76 -18.01 35.69 -32.85
CA THR A 76 -17.85 35.57 -34.30
C THR A 76 -16.49 34.94 -34.67
N ARG A 77 -15.42 35.30 -33.94
CA ARG A 77 -14.07 34.71 -34.05
C ARG A 77 -14.04 33.24 -33.73
N THR A 78 -14.68 32.85 -32.65
CA THR A 78 -14.75 31.45 -32.20
C THR A 78 -15.56 30.61 -33.19
N HIS A 79 -16.64 31.15 -33.75
CA HIS A 79 -17.45 30.48 -34.75
C HIS A 79 -16.68 30.27 -36.08
N HIS A 80 -15.91 31.28 -36.53
CA HIS A 80 -15.09 31.15 -37.74
C HIS A 80 -13.90 30.21 -37.57
N GLN A 81 -13.23 30.20 -36.40
CA GLN A 81 -12.17 29.24 -36.10
C GLN A 81 -12.66 27.80 -36.07
N ARG A 82 -13.87 27.55 -35.53
CA ARG A 82 -14.51 26.23 -35.57
C ARG A 82 -14.86 25.80 -36.99
N LEU A 83 -15.41 26.69 -37.81
CA LEU A 83 -15.70 26.43 -39.23
C LEU A 83 -14.43 26.14 -40.04
N ALA A 84 -13.34 26.88 -39.82
CA ALA A 84 -12.05 26.62 -40.46
C ALA A 84 -11.47 25.26 -40.05
N GLY A 85 -11.51 24.93 -38.75
CA GLY A 85 -11.07 23.62 -38.23
C GLY A 85 -11.88 22.45 -38.80
N ILE A 86 -13.21 22.58 -38.87
CA ILE A 86 -14.09 21.57 -39.47
C ILE A 86 -13.78 21.41 -40.97
N THR A 87 -13.55 22.51 -41.69
CA THR A 87 -13.23 22.47 -43.13
C THR A 87 -11.91 21.74 -43.39
N VAL A 88 -10.89 21.96 -42.55
CA VAL A 88 -9.60 21.25 -42.62
C VAL A 88 -9.75 19.76 -42.31
N LEU A 89 -10.53 19.39 -41.29
CA LEU A 89 -10.80 17.99 -40.94
C LEU A 89 -11.56 17.26 -42.04
N VAL A 90 -12.56 17.89 -42.66
CA VAL A 90 -13.31 17.32 -43.79
C VAL A 90 -12.40 17.15 -45.01
N ALA A 91 -11.55 18.13 -45.33
CA ALA A 91 -10.59 18.02 -46.42
C ALA A 91 -9.55 16.90 -46.17
N ALA A 92 -9.05 16.77 -44.94
CA ALA A 92 -8.13 15.69 -44.55
C ALA A 92 -8.81 14.30 -44.62
N GLY A 93 -10.07 14.20 -44.21
CA GLY A 93 -10.87 12.98 -44.31
C GLY A 93 -11.09 12.54 -45.77
N LEU A 94 -11.44 13.48 -46.66
CA LEU A 94 -11.58 13.26 -48.10
C LEU A 94 -10.25 12.83 -48.74
N PHE A 95 -9.13 13.42 -48.31
CA PHE A 95 -7.79 13.07 -48.78
C PHE A 95 -7.42 11.62 -48.40
N ILE A 96 -7.66 11.22 -47.15
CA ILE A 96 -7.41 9.85 -46.67
C ILE A 96 -8.33 8.85 -47.40
N ALA A 97 -9.60 9.20 -47.64
CA ALA A 97 -10.54 8.36 -48.36
C ALA A 97 -10.12 8.14 -49.83
N LEU A 98 -9.64 9.18 -50.51
CA LEU A 98 -9.14 9.09 -51.89
C LEU A 98 -7.84 8.27 -52.01
N ILE A 99 -6.95 8.33 -51.00
CA ILE A 99 -5.76 7.49 -50.94
C ILE A 99 -6.13 6.02 -50.73
N LYS A 100 -7.06 5.74 -49.80
CA LYS A 100 -7.52 4.37 -49.52
C LYS A 100 -8.25 3.73 -50.70
N ALA A 101 -9.08 4.49 -51.42
CA ALA A 101 -9.80 4.01 -52.60
C ALA A 101 -8.87 3.57 -53.75
N LYS A 102 -7.66 4.14 -53.85
CA LYS A 102 -6.70 3.85 -54.92
C LYS A 102 -5.67 2.75 -54.55
N GLN A 103 -5.51 2.44 -53.27
CA GLN A 103 -4.65 1.36 -52.77
C GLN A 103 -5.36 -0.03 -52.77
N GLY A 104 -6.55 -0.14 -53.36
CA GLY A 104 -7.26 -1.42 -53.51
C GLY A 104 -7.93 -1.94 -52.24
N GLY A 105 -7.92 -1.18 -51.14
CA GLY A 105 -8.72 -1.49 -49.96
C GLY A 105 -10.19 -1.22 -50.25
N LYS A 106 -11.05 -2.24 -50.11
CA LYS A 106 -12.51 -2.05 -50.18
C LYS A 106 -12.93 -0.95 -49.19
N PRO A 107 -13.73 0.04 -49.59
CA PRO A 107 -14.25 1.03 -48.66
C PRO A 107 -15.28 0.34 -47.75
N MET A 108 -15.03 0.34 -46.43
CA MET A 108 -16.09 0.12 -45.46
C MET A 108 -17.07 1.31 -45.56
N ALA A 109 -18.33 1.02 -45.83
CA ALA A 109 -19.40 2.01 -45.73
C ALA A 109 -19.41 2.58 -44.29
N PRO A 110 -19.54 3.91 -44.11
CA PRO A 110 -19.69 4.48 -42.79
C PRO A 110 -21.06 4.07 -42.24
N ARG A 111 -21.08 3.11 -41.31
CA ARG A 111 -22.26 2.88 -40.47
C ARG A 111 -22.38 4.07 -39.51
N SER A 112 -23.42 4.86 -39.77
CA SER A 112 -24.13 5.79 -38.86
C SER A 112 -23.27 6.80 -38.08
N LEU A 113 -23.08 7.97 -38.68
CA LEU A 113 -22.74 9.24 -37.99
C LEU A 113 -24.03 10.00 -37.60
N ALA A 114 -25.07 9.27 -37.18
CA ALA A 114 -26.42 9.80 -36.91
C ALA A 114 -27.00 9.35 -35.55
N ALA A 115 -26.15 9.10 -34.54
CA ALA A 115 -26.60 8.68 -33.21
C ALA A 115 -25.90 9.42 -32.05
N VAL A 116 -25.58 10.71 -32.23
CA VAL A 116 -25.14 11.60 -31.14
C VAL A 116 -25.79 12.96 -31.32
N VAL A 117 -27.12 13.04 -31.28
CA VAL A 117 -27.92 14.18 -30.78
C VAL A 117 -29.36 13.66 -30.62
N GLN A 118 -29.70 13.12 -29.44
CA GLN A 118 -31.08 13.14 -28.95
C GLN A 118 -31.02 13.38 -27.44
N ILE A 119 -31.22 14.65 -27.08
CA ILE A 119 -31.66 15.07 -25.75
C ILE A 119 -33.19 14.98 -25.80
N PRO A 120 -33.87 14.17 -24.96
CA PRO A 120 -35.29 14.40 -24.72
C PRO A 120 -35.41 15.55 -23.73
N ALA A 121 -36.00 16.63 -24.21
CA ALA A 121 -36.46 17.75 -23.41
C ALA A 121 -37.58 17.30 -22.45
N THR A 122 -37.54 17.86 -21.23
CA THR A 122 -38.68 18.27 -20.41
C THR A 122 -39.88 17.31 -20.27
N VAL A 123 -40.09 16.80 -19.06
CA VAL A 123 -41.45 16.59 -18.53
C VAL A 123 -41.61 17.41 -17.26
N SER A 124 -42.62 18.27 -17.33
CA SER A 124 -43.11 19.22 -16.35
C SER A 124 -43.53 18.57 -15.03
N ALA A 125 -43.40 19.35 -13.96
CA ALA A 125 -44.02 19.12 -12.67
C ALA A 125 -45.56 19.22 -12.70
N ASN A 126 -46.15 18.70 -11.63
CA ASN A 126 -47.55 18.76 -11.13
C ASN A 126 -48.55 17.73 -11.67
N GLU A 127 -48.84 16.73 -10.82
CA GLU A 127 -50.20 16.52 -10.29
C GLU A 127 -50.17 15.76 -8.95
N GLU A 128 -50.99 16.23 -8.01
CA GLU A 128 -51.08 15.81 -6.62
C GLU A 128 -52.01 14.59 -6.40
N ARG A 129 -51.67 13.82 -5.35
CA ARG A 129 -52.55 13.16 -4.35
C ARG A 129 -53.28 11.84 -4.63
N ASN A 130 -53.06 10.94 -3.65
CA ASN A 130 -53.92 9.91 -3.07
C ASN A 130 -53.96 8.51 -3.72
N GLY A 131 -53.38 7.52 -3.02
CA GLY A 131 -53.65 6.10 -3.22
C GLY A 131 -52.67 5.20 -2.45
N HIS A 132 -53.19 4.26 -1.67
CA HIS A 132 -52.49 3.35 -0.76
C HIS A 132 -51.35 2.52 -1.39
N PRO A 133 -50.37 2.01 -0.60
CA PRO A 133 -49.29 1.19 -1.13
C PRO A 133 -49.83 -0.17 -1.60
N ALA A 134 -49.77 -0.39 -2.91
CA ALA A 134 -49.99 -1.71 -3.49
C ALA A 134 -48.90 -2.67 -3.01
N ALA A 135 -49.33 -3.83 -2.51
CA ALA A 135 -48.49 -4.90 -2.04
C ALA A 135 -47.44 -5.29 -3.08
N VAL A 136 -46.17 -5.21 -2.69
CA VAL A 136 -45.06 -5.80 -3.44
C VAL A 136 -45.13 -7.31 -3.24
N THR A 137 -45.60 -8.01 -4.27
CA THR A 137 -45.51 -9.47 -4.37
C THR A 137 -44.02 -9.86 -4.36
N PRO A 138 -43.56 -10.78 -3.49
CA PRO A 138 -42.18 -11.24 -3.52
C PRO A 138 -42.00 -12.13 -4.76
N LEU A 139 -41.28 -11.61 -5.76
CA LEU A 139 -40.65 -12.42 -6.79
C LEU A 139 -39.58 -13.28 -6.10
N LEU A 140 -39.99 -14.46 -5.62
CA LEU A 140 -39.10 -15.56 -5.28
C LEU A 140 -38.50 -16.12 -6.58
N LEU A 141 -37.53 -15.41 -7.13
CA LEU A 141 -36.47 -16.07 -7.89
C LEU A 141 -35.58 -16.76 -6.86
N ARG A 142 -35.87 -18.04 -6.58
CA ARG A 142 -34.85 -18.93 -6.01
C ARG A 142 -33.75 -19.04 -7.05
N GLU A 143 -32.72 -18.22 -6.93
CA GLU A 143 -31.44 -18.53 -7.57
C GLU A 143 -31.01 -19.91 -7.07
N GLU A 144 -30.92 -20.87 -7.99
CA GLU A 144 -30.36 -22.19 -7.70
C GLU A 144 -28.92 -21.99 -7.23
N LEU A 145 -28.68 -22.09 -5.92
CA LEU A 145 -27.33 -22.15 -5.37
C LEU A 145 -26.56 -23.25 -6.12
N PRO A 146 -25.31 -23.01 -6.53
CA PRO A 146 -24.55 -23.98 -7.31
C PRO A 146 -24.50 -25.32 -6.57
N LEU A 147 -24.71 -26.41 -7.31
CA LEU A 147 -24.57 -27.78 -6.81
C LEU A 147 -23.17 -27.95 -6.18
N VAL A 148 -23.12 -28.11 -4.87
CA VAL A 148 -21.88 -28.29 -4.12
C VAL A 148 -21.33 -29.69 -4.42
N ASP A 149 -20.16 -29.77 -5.07
CA ASP A 149 -19.45 -31.04 -5.27
C ASP A 149 -18.96 -31.64 -3.94
N LEU A 150 -19.78 -32.49 -3.34
CA LEU A 150 -19.47 -33.15 -2.07
C LEU A 150 -18.23 -34.07 -2.16
N THR A 151 -17.87 -34.58 -3.34
CA THR A 151 -16.68 -35.43 -3.51
C THR A 151 -15.38 -34.66 -3.32
N LEU A 152 -15.41 -33.33 -3.51
CA LEU A 152 -14.27 -32.46 -3.20
C LEU A 152 -13.93 -32.49 -1.71
N ILE A 153 -14.93 -32.45 -0.83
CA ILE A 153 -14.72 -32.38 0.62
C ILE A 153 -14.00 -33.63 1.11
N GLU A 154 -14.41 -34.81 0.66
CA GLU A 154 -13.73 -36.07 0.99
C GLU A 154 -12.28 -36.09 0.48
N ARG A 155 -12.03 -35.58 -0.74
CA ARG A 155 -10.67 -35.48 -1.29
C ARG A 155 -9.78 -34.54 -0.47
N LEU A 156 -10.30 -33.37 -0.09
CA LEU A 156 -9.58 -32.40 0.74
C LEU A 156 -9.25 -32.99 2.11
N VAL A 157 -10.18 -33.68 2.76
CA VAL A 157 -9.92 -34.34 4.05
C VAL A 157 -8.86 -35.43 3.93
N ARG A 158 -8.84 -36.21 2.84
CA ARG A 158 -7.78 -37.21 2.60
C ARG A 158 -6.40 -36.59 2.38
N GLN A 159 -6.34 -35.40 1.77
CA GLN A 159 -5.08 -34.70 1.48
C GLN A 159 -4.52 -33.95 2.69
N VAL A 160 -5.39 -33.25 3.42
CA VAL A 160 -4.99 -32.35 4.50
C VAL A 160 -5.00 -33.05 5.86
N GLY A 161 -5.96 -33.95 6.11
CA GLY A 161 -6.18 -34.60 7.39
C GLY A 161 -7.57 -34.32 7.97
N CYS A 162 -7.90 -34.99 9.08
CA CYS A 162 -9.23 -34.91 9.72
C CYS A 162 -9.22 -34.41 11.18
N GLU A 163 -8.06 -34.22 11.80
CA GLU A 163 -7.96 -33.71 13.18
C GLU A 163 -8.30 -32.22 13.28
N ASP A 164 -8.67 -31.73 14.47
CA ASP A 164 -9.02 -30.32 14.75
C ASP A 164 -8.05 -29.31 14.12
N ARG A 165 -6.73 -29.53 14.25
CA ARG A 165 -5.68 -28.65 13.70
C ARG A 165 -5.76 -28.44 12.18
N HIS A 166 -6.39 -29.35 11.45
CA HIS A 166 -6.57 -29.27 10.00
C HIS A 166 -7.79 -28.44 9.60
N LEU A 167 -8.64 -28.03 10.56
CA LEU A 167 -9.88 -27.31 10.25
C LEU A 167 -9.63 -26.00 9.47
N ILE A 168 -8.72 -25.15 9.93
CA ILE A 168 -8.43 -23.87 9.26
C ILE A 168 -7.90 -24.10 7.83
N PRO A 169 -6.90 -24.97 7.59
CA PRO A 169 -6.49 -25.36 6.25
C PRO A 169 -7.62 -25.90 5.36
N LEU A 170 -8.49 -26.75 5.90
CA LEU A 170 -9.65 -27.29 5.17
C LEU A 170 -10.64 -26.19 4.78
N LEU A 171 -10.92 -25.26 5.70
CA LEU A 171 -11.80 -24.12 5.42
C LEU A 171 -11.18 -23.19 4.37
N HIS A 172 -9.87 -22.98 4.38
CA HIS A 172 -9.18 -22.23 3.31
C HIS A 172 -9.37 -22.89 1.95
N ALA A 173 -9.15 -24.20 1.86
CA ALA A 173 -9.31 -24.93 0.60
C ALA A 173 -10.76 -24.90 0.07
N ILE A 174 -11.75 -25.04 0.96
CA ILE A 174 -13.17 -24.93 0.60
C ILE A 174 -13.50 -23.50 0.14
N ASN A 175 -13.07 -22.49 0.89
CA ASN A 175 -13.32 -21.07 0.58
C ASN A 175 -12.64 -20.64 -0.73
N GLN A 176 -11.45 -21.17 -1.02
CA GLN A 176 -10.76 -20.91 -2.29
C GLN A 176 -11.53 -21.53 -3.47
N HIS A 177 -12.03 -22.76 -3.32
CA HIS A 177 -12.75 -23.46 -4.38
C HIS A 177 -14.13 -22.85 -4.65
N TYR A 178 -14.97 -22.74 -3.61
CA TYR A 178 -16.35 -22.26 -3.77
C TYR A 178 -16.48 -20.75 -3.72
N ARG A 179 -15.41 -20.03 -3.36
CA ARG A 179 -15.38 -18.57 -3.17
C ARG A 179 -16.12 -18.07 -1.90
N TYR A 180 -16.69 -18.99 -1.15
CA TYR A 180 -17.31 -18.83 0.16
C TYR A 180 -17.33 -20.21 0.84
N LEU A 181 -17.93 -20.32 2.02
CA LEU A 181 -18.14 -21.58 2.73
C LEU A 181 -19.61 -22.02 2.61
N PRO A 182 -19.96 -22.93 1.68
CA PRO A 182 -21.32 -23.43 1.55
C PRO A 182 -21.78 -24.19 2.80
N PRO A 183 -23.01 -23.97 3.30
CA PRO A 183 -23.53 -24.71 4.45
C PRO A 183 -23.51 -26.23 4.24
N GLN A 184 -23.80 -26.73 3.04
CA GLN A 184 -23.75 -28.18 2.76
C GLN A 184 -22.32 -28.73 2.87
N ALA A 185 -21.32 -27.97 2.40
CA ALA A 185 -19.91 -28.35 2.48
C ALA A 185 -19.44 -28.43 3.94
N LEU A 186 -19.84 -27.46 4.78
CA LEU A 186 -19.49 -27.45 6.21
C LEU A 186 -20.15 -28.61 6.97
N THR A 187 -21.38 -28.97 6.61
CA THR A 187 -22.07 -30.13 7.19
C THR A 187 -21.34 -31.43 6.85
N LEU A 188 -21.01 -31.64 5.58
CA LEU A 188 -20.26 -32.84 5.19
C LEU A 188 -18.87 -32.85 5.83
N LEU A 189 -18.20 -31.70 5.92
CA LEU A 189 -16.91 -31.58 6.60
C LEU A 189 -17.01 -32.08 8.05
N ALA A 190 -18.05 -31.69 8.78
CA ALA A 190 -18.31 -32.15 10.15
C ALA A 190 -18.48 -33.68 10.20
N GLU A 191 -19.25 -34.25 9.28
CA GLU A 191 -19.54 -35.69 9.23
C GLU A 191 -18.29 -36.53 8.93
N VAL A 192 -17.45 -36.07 7.99
CA VAL A 192 -16.24 -36.78 7.55
C VAL A 192 -15.11 -36.64 8.56
N THR A 193 -14.90 -35.44 9.12
CA THR A 193 -13.80 -35.17 10.06
C THR A 193 -14.12 -35.55 11.51
N LYS A 194 -15.42 -35.69 11.84
CA LYS A 194 -15.92 -35.79 13.22
C LYS A 194 -15.65 -34.55 14.09
N ILE A 195 -15.25 -33.44 13.48
CA ILE A 195 -15.19 -32.13 14.15
C ILE A 195 -16.62 -31.63 14.33
N SER A 196 -16.93 -31.10 15.52
CA SER A 196 -18.28 -30.66 15.84
C SER A 196 -18.72 -29.47 14.96
N HIS A 197 -20.00 -29.43 14.61
CA HIS A 197 -20.57 -28.31 13.84
C HIS A 197 -20.37 -26.97 14.53
N GLU A 198 -20.40 -26.93 15.87
CA GLU A 198 -20.21 -25.70 16.64
C GLU A 198 -18.77 -25.19 16.53
N ASN A 199 -17.78 -26.08 16.49
CA ASN A 199 -16.39 -25.68 16.30
C ASN A 199 -16.18 -25.15 14.87
N ILE A 200 -16.71 -25.85 13.86
CA ILE A 200 -16.64 -25.42 12.45
C ILE A 200 -17.29 -24.06 12.26
N ALA A 201 -18.54 -23.88 12.72
CA ALA A 201 -19.25 -22.61 12.63
C ALA A 201 -18.55 -21.50 13.43
N GLY A 202 -18.02 -21.85 14.61
CA GLY A 202 -17.27 -20.93 15.45
C GLY A 202 -16.00 -20.42 14.80
N VAL A 203 -15.22 -21.29 14.14
CA VAL A 203 -14.01 -20.92 13.41
C VAL A 203 -14.37 -20.13 12.14
N ALA A 204 -15.33 -20.62 11.34
CA ALA A 204 -15.77 -19.97 10.11
C ALA A 204 -16.29 -18.55 10.33
N SER A 205 -16.89 -18.26 11.48
CA SER A 205 -17.40 -16.92 11.81
C SER A 205 -16.40 -16.01 12.53
N PHE A 206 -15.33 -16.56 13.12
CA PHE A 206 -14.35 -15.79 13.87
C PHE A 206 -13.28 -15.15 12.99
N TYR A 207 -12.88 -15.83 11.92
CA TYR A 207 -11.77 -15.44 11.06
C TYR A 207 -12.25 -14.69 9.82
N THR A 208 -11.70 -13.50 9.55
CA THR A 208 -12.20 -12.62 8.47
C THR A 208 -11.97 -13.16 7.06
N LYS A 209 -11.05 -14.11 6.87
CA LYS A 209 -10.81 -14.74 5.56
C LYS A 209 -11.87 -15.77 5.16
N PHE A 210 -12.72 -16.18 6.09
CA PHE A 210 -13.78 -17.14 5.82
C PHE A 210 -15.08 -16.41 5.54
N ARG A 211 -15.52 -16.47 4.28
CA ARG A 211 -16.74 -15.82 3.85
C ARG A 211 -17.88 -16.82 3.91
N THR A 212 -18.97 -16.46 4.60
CA THR A 212 -20.18 -17.31 4.70
C THR A 212 -21.28 -16.92 3.72
N LYS A 213 -21.08 -15.81 2.99
CA LYS A 213 -21.97 -15.32 1.94
C LYS A 213 -21.29 -15.49 0.57
N PRO A 214 -22.06 -15.67 -0.52
CA PRO A 214 -21.51 -15.61 -1.87
C PRO A 214 -20.72 -14.30 -2.10
N ARG A 215 -19.67 -14.39 -2.91
CA ARG A 215 -18.93 -13.23 -3.42
C ARG A 215 -19.24 -13.05 -4.90
N GLY A 216 -19.16 -11.80 -5.36
CA GLY A 216 -19.25 -11.48 -6.78
C GLY A 216 -18.06 -12.05 -7.57
N GLU A 217 -18.13 -11.91 -8.89
CA GLU A 217 -17.09 -12.41 -9.79
C GLU A 217 -15.69 -11.84 -9.46
N HIS A 218 -15.62 -10.54 -9.23
CA HIS A 218 -14.42 -9.79 -8.89
C HIS A 218 -14.39 -9.40 -7.41
N LEU A 219 -13.20 -9.42 -6.80
CA LEU A 219 -12.99 -9.00 -5.43
C LEU A 219 -12.11 -7.74 -5.38
N VAL A 220 -12.65 -6.66 -4.84
CA VAL A 220 -11.94 -5.40 -4.61
C VAL A 220 -11.70 -5.22 -3.12
N ARG A 221 -10.44 -5.30 -2.70
CA ARG A 221 -10.02 -5.09 -1.32
C ARG A 221 -9.48 -3.68 -1.14
N VAL A 222 -10.09 -2.93 -0.22
CA VAL A 222 -9.63 -1.60 0.16
C VAL A 222 -8.73 -1.72 1.37
N CYS A 223 -7.47 -1.27 1.24
CA CYS A 223 -6.55 -1.21 2.36
C CYS A 223 -7.01 -0.14 3.37
N ARG A 224 -7.29 -0.57 4.59
CA ARG A 224 -7.63 0.29 5.73
C ARG A 224 -6.45 0.51 6.67
N GLY A 225 -5.21 0.27 6.22
CA GLY A 225 -4.02 0.47 7.06
C GLY A 225 -3.79 1.95 7.38
N THR A 226 -3.04 2.27 8.44
CA THR A 226 -2.91 3.67 8.93
C THR A 226 -2.45 4.64 7.86
N ALA A 227 -1.44 4.27 7.06
CA ALA A 227 -0.96 5.09 5.94
C ALA A 227 -2.06 5.35 4.90
N CYS A 228 -2.90 4.35 4.59
CA CYS A 228 -4.03 4.47 3.68
C CYS A 228 -5.17 5.30 4.31
N HIS A 229 -5.42 5.15 5.61
CA HIS A 229 -6.37 5.98 6.35
C HIS A 229 -5.98 7.46 6.27
N VAL A 230 -4.73 7.79 6.60
CA VAL A 230 -4.24 9.18 6.53
C VAL A 230 -4.13 9.72 5.10
N ALA A 231 -3.97 8.85 4.11
CA ALA A 231 -4.05 9.20 2.70
C ALA A 231 -5.49 9.28 2.14
N GLY A 232 -6.52 9.00 2.95
CA GLY A 232 -7.93 9.21 2.58
C GLY A 232 -8.67 8.00 1.98
N ALA A 233 -8.26 6.78 2.31
CA ALA A 233 -8.91 5.54 1.85
C ALA A 233 -10.44 5.49 2.11
N ASP A 234 -10.93 6.14 3.17
CA ASP A 234 -12.37 6.29 3.46
C ASP A 234 -13.14 6.94 2.30
N ARG A 235 -12.53 7.97 1.69
CA ARG A 235 -13.13 8.70 0.58
C ARG A 235 -13.16 7.83 -0.67
N LEU A 236 -12.10 7.06 -0.89
CA LEU A 236 -11.95 6.13 -2.00
C LEU A 236 -13.00 5.02 -1.95
N GLU A 237 -13.15 4.34 -0.80
CA GLU A 237 -14.17 3.30 -0.64
C GLU A 237 -15.59 3.84 -0.81
N ALA A 238 -15.88 5.00 -0.22
CA ALA A 238 -17.19 5.62 -0.34
C ALA A 238 -17.53 5.95 -1.80
N GLN A 239 -16.54 6.36 -2.60
CA GLN A 239 -16.75 6.54 -4.04
C GLN A 239 -16.93 5.21 -4.76
N LEU A 240 -16.08 4.21 -4.49
CA LEU A 240 -16.15 2.90 -5.11
C LEU A 240 -17.52 2.25 -4.91
N ARG A 241 -18.05 2.28 -3.68
CA ARG A 241 -19.40 1.78 -3.34
C ARG A 241 -20.49 2.49 -4.14
N ARG A 242 -20.40 3.82 -4.30
CA ARG A 242 -21.34 4.61 -5.11
C ARG A 242 -21.26 4.23 -6.58
N SER A 243 -20.05 4.14 -7.13
CA SER A 243 -19.84 3.79 -8.54
C SER A 243 -20.33 2.39 -8.90
N LEU A 244 -20.20 1.44 -7.98
CA LEU A 244 -20.68 0.06 -8.14
C LEU A 244 -22.15 -0.13 -7.74
N GLY A 245 -22.82 0.92 -7.22
CA GLY A 245 -24.21 0.83 -6.78
C GLY A 245 -24.44 -0.10 -5.57
N ILE A 246 -23.42 -0.32 -4.74
CA ILE A 246 -23.50 -1.21 -3.58
C ILE A 246 -24.24 -0.49 -2.43
N PRO A 247 -25.39 -1.02 -1.97
CA PRO A 247 -26.16 -0.42 -0.88
C PRO A 247 -25.38 -0.34 0.45
N PRO A 248 -25.76 0.56 1.36
CA PRO A 248 -25.23 0.55 2.73
C PRO A 248 -25.49 -0.81 3.40
N ARG A 249 -24.45 -1.39 4.02
CA ARG A 249 -24.43 -2.71 4.72
C ARG A 249 -24.33 -3.95 3.85
N GLU A 250 -24.40 -3.80 2.53
CA GLU A 250 -24.00 -4.87 1.61
C GLU A 250 -22.54 -4.65 1.18
N ASP A 251 -21.90 -5.72 0.75
CA ASP A 251 -20.52 -5.70 0.24
C ASP A 251 -20.42 -6.10 -1.22
N THR A 252 -21.41 -6.83 -1.74
CA THR A 252 -21.51 -7.20 -3.16
C THR A 252 -22.59 -6.37 -3.86
N ASP A 253 -22.35 -6.04 -5.12
CA ASP A 253 -23.36 -5.35 -5.94
C ASP A 253 -24.53 -6.28 -6.29
N ALA A 254 -25.65 -5.67 -6.72
CA ALA A 254 -26.87 -6.40 -7.02
C ALA A 254 -26.73 -7.37 -8.21
N ALA A 255 -25.76 -7.17 -9.10
CA ALA A 255 -25.49 -8.05 -10.23
C ALA A 255 -24.47 -9.16 -9.92
N GLN A 256 -23.99 -9.29 -8.67
CA GLN A 256 -22.96 -10.25 -8.26
C GLN A 256 -21.67 -10.15 -9.10
N MET A 257 -21.32 -8.97 -9.58
CA MET A 257 -20.13 -8.73 -10.39
C MET A 257 -18.91 -8.39 -9.54
N ALA A 258 -19.07 -7.60 -8.48
CA ALA A 258 -17.98 -7.09 -7.67
C ALA A 258 -18.34 -7.07 -6.18
N THR A 259 -17.42 -7.57 -5.36
CA THR A 259 -17.48 -7.46 -3.90
C THR A 259 -16.41 -6.49 -3.41
N ILE A 260 -16.78 -5.56 -2.54
CA ILE A 260 -15.84 -4.69 -1.82
C ILE A 260 -15.59 -5.25 -0.42
N GLU A 261 -14.35 -5.63 -0.14
CA GLU A 261 -13.91 -6.04 1.19
C GLU A 261 -12.92 -5.02 1.78
N GLN A 262 -12.94 -4.88 3.10
CA GLN A 262 -11.94 -4.09 3.82
C GLN A 262 -10.83 -5.02 4.29
N VAL A 263 -9.58 -4.60 4.12
CA VAL A 263 -8.41 -5.33 4.63
C VAL A 263 -7.64 -4.43 5.58
N GLY A 264 -7.30 -4.94 6.75
CA GLY A 264 -6.59 -4.15 7.78
C GLY A 264 -5.30 -3.51 7.27
N CYS A 265 -4.45 -4.25 6.55
CA CYS A 265 -3.25 -3.71 5.91
C CYS A 265 -2.75 -4.68 4.82
N LEU A 266 -2.43 -4.17 3.62
CA LEU A 266 -1.77 -4.92 2.53
C LEU A 266 -0.23 -4.87 2.61
N GLY A 267 0.32 -4.15 3.59
CA GLY A 267 1.76 -4.04 3.81
C GLY A 267 2.53 -3.20 2.78
N CYS A 268 1.86 -2.49 1.86
CA CYS A 268 2.50 -1.64 0.84
C CYS A 268 2.35 -0.15 1.16
N CYS A 269 2.63 0.25 2.40
CA CYS A 269 2.21 1.54 2.96
C CYS A 269 2.79 2.77 2.26
N THR A 270 3.91 2.65 1.55
CA THR A 270 4.48 3.74 0.74
C THR A 270 3.71 4.03 -0.54
N LEU A 271 2.86 3.09 -0.95
CA LEU A 271 1.96 3.23 -2.11
C LEU A 271 0.56 3.71 -1.70
N ALA A 272 0.37 4.19 -0.47
CA ALA A 272 -0.94 4.60 0.02
C ALA A 272 -1.56 5.77 -0.80
N PRO A 273 -2.89 5.78 -1.04
CA PRO A 273 -3.86 4.71 -0.75
C PRO A 273 -3.69 3.49 -1.66
N VAL A 274 -3.92 2.29 -1.11
CA VAL A 274 -3.75 1.01 -1.83
C VAL A 274 -5.09 0.30 -1.98
N LEU A 275 -5.36 -0.22 -3.19
CA LEU A 275 -6.41 -1.17 -3.48
C LEU A 275 -5.79 -2.49 -3.96
N GLU A 276 -6.52 -3.59 -3.81
CA GLU A 276 -6.22 -4.85 -4.48
C GLU A 276 -7.46 -5.30 -5.24
N VAL A 277 -7.30 -5.70 -6.50
CA VAL A 277 -8.38 -6.19 -7.36
C VAL A 277 -7.95 -7.56 -7.88
N ASP A 278 -8.68 -8.61 -7.51
CA ASP A 278 -8.39 -10.00 -7.90
C ASP A 278 -6.91 -10.39 -7.70
N ASP A 279 -6.38 -10.06 -6.52
CA ASP A 279 -4.99 -10.27 -6.08
C ASP A 279 -3.93 -9.37 -6.78
N GLU A 280 -4.33 -8.43 -7.63
CA GLU A 280 -3.45 -7.40 -8.18
C GLU A 280 -3.50 -6.10 -7.36
N VAL A 281 -2.34 -5.64 -6.90
CA VAL A 281 -2.24 -4.46 -6.04
C VAL A 281 -2.06 -3.18 -6.87
N ALA A 282 -2.97 -2.22 -6.66
CA ALA A 282 -2.90 -0.88 -7.20
C ALA A 282 -2.51 0.12 -6.11
N GLY A 283 -1.42 0.85 -6.33
CA GLY A 283 -0.91 1.91 -5.45
C GLY A 283 -1.27 3.32 -5.92
N HIS A 284 -1.16 4.29 -5.01
CA HIS A 284 -1.39 5.72 -5.23
C HIS A 284 -2.78 6.01 -5.85
N VAL A 285 -3.78 5.22 -5.45
CA VAL A 285 -5.10 5.28 -6.06
C VAL A 285 -5.83 6.55 -5.60
N SER A 286 -6.30 7.33 -6.57
CA SER A 286 -7.12 8.52 -6.37
C SER A 286 -8.56 8.28 -6.81
N VAL A 287 -9.47 9.17 -6.39
CA VAL A 287 -10.89 9.14 -6.76
C VAL A 287 -11.06 9.26 -8.29
N GLU A 288 -10.19 10.02 -8.95
CA GLU A 288 -10.19 10.24 -10.40
C GLU A 288 -9.72 8.99 -11.17
N SER A 289 -8.73 8.26 -10.62
CA SER A 289 -8.19 7.03 -11.22
C SER A 289 -9.13 5.82 -11.16
N LEU A 290 -10.21 5.90 -10.35
CA LEU A 290 -11.17 4.82 -10.18
C LEU A 290 -11.94 4.48 -11.45
N SER A 291 -12.27 5.46 -12.30
CA SER A 291 -12.99 5.20 -13.56
C SER A 291 -12.18 4.31 -14.50
N SER A 292 -10.88 4.59 -14.64
CA SER A 292 -9.96 3.77 -15.42
C SER A 292 -9.77 2.37 -14.83
N LEU A 293 -9.80 2.20 -13.50
CA LEU A 293 -9.67 0.88 -12.84
C LEU A 293 -10.92 0.00 -13.05
N VAL A 294 -12.11 0.60 -12.98
CA VAL A 294 -13.39 -0.10 -13.23
C VAL A 294 -13.51 -0.48 -14.71
N ASP A 295 -12.98 0.35 -15.62
CA ASP A 295 -12.93 0.05 -17.07
C ASP A 295 -11.79 -0.92 -17.44
N TRP A 296 -10.66 -0.89 -16.73
CA TRP A 296 -9.50 -1.78 -16.92
C TRP A 296 -9.92 -3.24 -16.79
N ASN A 297 -10.70 -3.58 -15.77
CA ASN A 297 -11.19 -4.95 -15.56
C ASN A 297 -12.23 -5.42 -16.59
N ARG A 298 -12.87 -4.51 -17.34
CA ARG A 298 -13.74 -4.94 -18.47
C ARG A 298 -12.95 -5.39 -19.70
N GLN A 299 -11.67 -5.05 -19.80
CA GLN A 299 -10.83 -5.38 -20.96
C GLN A 299 -9.81 -6.50 -20.69
N THR A 300 -9.51 -6.82 -19.43
CA THR A 300 -8.48 -7.81 -19.03
C THR A 300 -8.99 -9.24 -18.80
N CYS A 301 -10.29 -9.53 -19.01
CA CYS A 301 -10.89 -10.87 -18.79
C CYS A 301 -10.37 -12.02 -19.70
N ASP A 302 -9.26 -11.85 -20.42
CA ASP A 302 -8.66 -12.86 -21.32
C ASP A 302 -7.29 -13.41 -20.83
N HIS A 303 -6.90 -13.19 -19.57
CA HIS A 303 -5.57 -13.57 -19.05
C HIS A 303 -5.53 -14.55 -17.86
N THR A 304 -6.56 -15.38 -17.69
CA THR A 304 -6.52 -16.55 -16.79
C THR A 304 -5.64 -17.66 -17.37
N GLY A 305 -4.31 -17.51 -17.33
CA GLY A 305 -3.44 -18.56 -17.86
C GLY A 305 -1.93 -18.32 -17.91
N ARG A 306 -1.37 -17.38 -17.14
CA ARG A 306 0.11 -17.31 -17.04
C ARG A 306 0.62 -18.32 -16.02
N ALA A 307 0.71 -19.57 -16.47
CA ALA A 307 1.57 -20.56 -15.86
C ALA A 307 2.98 -19.98 -15.71
N GLN A 308 3.58 -20.13 -14.52
CA GLN A 308 5.00 -19.89 -14.27
C GLN A 308 5.80 -20.70 -15.30
N GLN A 309 6.26 -20.07 -16.37
CA GLN A 309 7.20 -20.72 -17.26
C GLN A 309 8.58 -20.74 -16.59
N PRO A 310 9.31 -21.87 -16.70
CA PRO A 310 10.59 -22.01 -16.06
C PRO A 310 11.58 -20.98 -16.59
N ILE A 311 12.32 -20.39 -15.66
CA ILE A 311 13.48 -19.54 -15.88
C ILE A 311 14.39 -20.22 -16.91
N VAL A 312 14.49 -19.64 -18.10
CA VAL A 312 15.49 -20.07 -19.09
C VAL A 312 16.83 -19.54 -18.59
N ALA A 313 17.64 -20.44 -18.02
CA ALA A 313 19.06 -20.20 -17.90
C ALA A 313 19.62 -20.02 -19.31
N VAL A 314 19.84 -18.76 -19.71
CA VAL A 314 20.64 -18.47 -20.90
C VAL A 314 22.08 -18.77 -20.52
N ASN A 315 22.50 -20.02 -20.75
CA ASN A 315 23.92 -20.36 -20.83
C ASN A 315 24.51 -19.55 -22.00
N GLY A 316 25.02 -18.36 -21.67
CA GLY A 316 25.81 -17.55 -22.57
C GLY A 316 26.97 -18.39 -23.09
N ARG A 317 27.11 -18.41 -24.42
CA ARG A 317 28.23 -19.04 -25.11
C ARG A 317 29.55 -18.64 -24.45
N SER A 318 30.37 -19.64 -24.14
CA SER A 318 31.80 -19.52 -23.88
C SER A 318 32.47 -18.85 -25.08
N GLY A 319 32.67 -17.53 -25.01
CA GLY A 319 33.26 -16.77 -26.10
C GLY A 319 33.38 -15.25 -25.89
N LEU A 320 32.73 -14.68 -24.87
CA LEU A 320 32.94 -13.27 -24.49
C LEU A 320 33.97 -13.20 -23.35
N ALA A 321 35.07 -12.47 -23.57
CA ALA A 321 36.19 -12.36 -22.63
C ALA A 321 35.89 -11.52 -21.37
N ALA A 322 34.71 -10.88 -21.29
CA ALA A 322 34.33 -10.00 -20.19
C ALA A 322 33.18 -10.63 -19.34
N PRO A 323 33.22 -10.52 -18.00
CA PRO A 323 32.15 -11.03 -17.16
C PRO A 323 30.82 -10.31 -17.44
N PRO A 324 29.66 -10.99 -17.30
CA PRO A 324 28.35 -10.38 -17.56
C PRO A 324 28.06 -9.25 -16.57
N VAL A 325 27.24 -8.29 -17.00
CA VAL A 325 26.66 -7.27 -16.11
C VAL A 325 25.55 -7.91 -15.27
N GLU A 326 25.65 -7.84 -13.95
CA GLU A 326 24.62 -8.31 -13.03
C GLU A 326 23.58 -7.19 -12.83
N ILE A 327 22.34 -7.43 -13.21
CA ILE A 327 21.22 -6.50 -13.05
C ILE A 327 20.35 -7.00 -11.91
N ARG A 328 20.35 -6.30 -10.78
CA ARG A 328 19.56 -6.62 -9.60
C ARG A 328 18.26 -5.84 -9.60
N ILE A 329 17.18 -6.52 -9.25
CA ILE A 329 15.87 -5.91 -9.07
C ILE A 329 15.13 -6.55 -7.90
N GLY A 330 14.58 -5.72 -7.02
CA GLY A 330 13.83 -6.17 -5.86
C GLY A 330 12.50 -6.80 -6.25
N ILE A 331 12.23 -8.01 -5.77
CA ILE A 331 10.98 -8.75 -6.05
C ILE A 331 10.25 -9.16 -4.77
N GLY A 332 10.37 -8.39 -3.69
CA GLY A 332 9.47 -8.50 -2.54
C GLY A 332 8.10 -7.92 -2.85
N SER A 333 7.09 -8.22 -2.04
CA SER A 333 5.68 -7.85 -2.30
C SER A 333 5.50 -6.34 -2.52
N CYS A 334 6.16 -5.49 -1.72
CA CYS A 334 6.17 -4.02 -1.95
C CYS A 334 6.74 -3.63 -3.31
N CYS A 335 7.85 -4.25 -3.71
CA CYS A 335 8.52 -3.90 -4.96
C CYS A 335 7.68 -4.34 -6.15
N VAL A 336 7.06 -5.53 -6.07
CA VAL A 336 6.13 -6.05 -7.08
C VAL A 336 4.91 -5.14 -7.20
N ALA A 337 4.29 -4.76 -6.07
CA ALA A 337 3.18 -3.80 -6.05
C ALA A 337 3.57 -2.42 -6.62
N GLY A 338 4.85 -2.04 -6.51
CA GLY A 338 5.39 -0.84 -7.15
C GLY A 338 5.67 -0.97 -8.65
N GLY A 339 5.46 -2.15 -9.26
CA GLY A 339 5.68 -2.40 -10.69
C GLY A 339 7.03 -3.06 -11.04
N SER A 340 7.79 -3.55 -10.05
CA SER A 340 9.12 -4.13 -10.31
C SER A 340 9.04 -5.41 -11.15
N ARG A 341 7.93 -6.15 -11.09
CA ARG A 341 7.74 -7.35 -11.91
C ARG A 341 7.67 -7.00 -13.39
N ASP A 342 6.89 -5.98 -13.76
CA ASP A 342 6.76 -5.55 -15.15
C ASP A 342 8.07 -5.03 -15.73
N VAL A 343 8.86 -4.35 -14.91
CA VAL A 343 10.21 -3.88 -15.27
C VAL A 343 11.14 -5.07 -15.50
N MET A 344 11.12 -6.08 -14.62
CA MET A 344 11.91 -7.30 -14.76
C MET A 344 11.55 -8.05 -16.06
N ASP A 345 10.26 -8.29 -16.31
CA ASP A 345 9.78 -8.97 -17.51
C ASP A 345 10.13 -8.18 -18.80
N SER A 346 10.18 -6.85 -18.72
CA SER A 346 10.65 -6.00 -19.83
C SER A 346 12.18 -6.07 -20.00
N LEU A 347 12.96 -6.08 -18.92
CA LEU A 347 14.41 -6.28 -18.94
C LEU A 347 14.77 -7.62 -19.58
N GLU A 348 14.11 -8.72 -19.18
CA GLU A 348 14.33 -10.05 -19.73
C GLU A 348 14.13 -10.07 -21.25
N ARG A 349 12.98 -9.54 -21.72
CA ARG A 349 12.67 -9.46 -23.15
C ARG A 349 13.70 -8.66 -23.93
N GLU A 350 14.13 -7.50 -23.42
CA GLU A 350 15.04 -6.61 -24.13
C GLU A 350 16.50 -7.13 -24.12
N ILE A 351 16.94 -7.82 -23.06
CA ILE A 351 18.25 -8.51 -22.99
C ILE A 351 18.31 -9.63 -24.03
N VAL A 352 17.27 -10.48 -24.09
CA VAL A 352 17.19 -11.58 -25.06
C VAL A 352 17.14 -11.04 -26.49
N ALA A 353 16.29 -10.04 -26.75
CA ALA A 353 16.12 -9.46 -28.09
C ALA A 353 17.38 -8.79 -28.65
N ARG A 354 18.29 -8.33 -27.78
CA ARG A 354 19.55 -7.66 -28.18
C ARG A 354 20.79 -8.49 -27.95
N HIS A 355 20.66 -9.71 -27.44
CA HIS A 355 21.77 -10.58 -27.08
C HIS A 355 22.80 -9.89 -26.16
N LEU A 356 22.32 -9.15 -25.16
CA LEU A 356 23.20 -8.45 -24.21
C LEU A 356 23.86 -9.45 -23.25
N ASN A 357 25.13 -9.21 -22.90
CA ASN A 357 25.85 -9.99 -21.89
C ASN A 357 25.49 -9.51 -20.48
N ALA A 358 24.25 -9.77 -20.06
CA ALA A 358 23.73 -9.37 -18.76
C ALA A 358 22.89 -10.50 -18.14
N VAL A 359 22.95 -10.60 -16.81
CA VAL A 359 22.18 -11.56 -16.01
C VAL A 359 21.26 -10.79 -15.09
N ILE A 360 19.97 -11.11 -15.12
CA ILE A 360 19.01 -10.56 -14.17
C ILE A 360 19.03 -11.41 -12.91
N LYS A 361 19.20 -10.74 -11.79
CA LYS A 361 19.19 -11.32 -10.47
C LYS A 361 18.01 -10.76 -9.66
N PRO A 362 16.96 -11.56 -9.44
CA PRO A 362 15.93 -11.19 -8.49
C PRO A 362 16.53 -11.15 -7.08
N VAL A 363 16.36 -10.02 -6.38
CA VAL A 363 16.81 -9.85 -5.00
C VAL A 363 15.64 -9.63 -4.06
N GLY A 364 15.89 -9.78 -2.75
CA GLY A 364 14.92 -9.46 -1.71
C GLY A 364 14.57 -7.98 -1.63
N CYS A 365 14.01 -7.56 -0.50
CA CYS A 365 13.70 -6.15 -0.26
C CYS A 365 14.97 -5.29 -0.31
N VAL A 366 14.86 -4.15 -0.99
CA VAL A 366 15.90 -3.10 -1.10
C VAL A 366 15.78 -2.04 -0.01
N GLY A 367 14.66 -1.99 0.72
CA GLY A 367 14.37 -1.04 1.80
C GLY A 367 13.98 0.38 1.35
N ILE A 368 14.44 0.83 0.18
CA ILE A 368 14.23 2.20 -0.34
C ILE A 368 12.92 2.31 -1.13
N CYS A 369 11.79 2.04 -0.47
CA CYS A 369 10.48 1.91 -1.12
C CYS A 369 10.01 3.18 -1.88
N HIS A 370 10.39 4.38 -1.45
CA HIS A 370 10.05 5.63 -2.14
C HIS A 370 10.74 5.82 -3.52
N LEU A 371 11.72 4.96 -3.84
CA LEU A 371 12.44 4.94 -5.13
C LEU A 371 12.17 3.66 -5.95
N THR A 372 11.31 2.75 -5.49
CA THR A 372 10.98 1.54 -6.26
C THR A 372 10.01 1.85 -7.41
N PRO A 373 10.07 1.13 -8.55
CA PRO A 373 10.99 0.04 -8.89
C PRO A 373 12.45 0.49 -9.01
N LEU A 374 13.34 -0.22 -8.34
CA LEU A 374 14.76 0.09 -8.26
C LEU A 374 15.54 -0.97 -9.03
N VAL A 375 16.30 -0.56 -10.04
CA VAL A 375 17.17 -1.44 -10.83
C VAL A 375 18.61 -1.04 -10.60
N GLU A 376 19.39 -1.93 -10.01
CA GLU A 376 20.83 -1.74 -9.82
C GLU A 376 21.58 -2.56 -10.87
N ALA A 377 22.51 -1.97 -11.60
CA ALA A 377 23.43 -2.71 -12.46
C ALA A 377 24.85 -2.65 -11.91
N VAL A 378 25.45 -3.82 -11.80
CA VAL A 378 26.81 -4.03 -11.33
C VAL A 378 27.63 -4.65 -12.45
N ALA A 379 28.58 -3.89 -12.95
CA ALA A 379 29.56 -4.37 -13.91
C ALA A 379 30.94 -4.53 -13.23
N PRO A 380 31.76 -5.48 -13.67
CA PRO A 380 33.10 -5.68 -13.11
C PRO A 380 33.96 -4.42 -13.17
N GLY A 381 34.51 -4.00 -12.02
CA GLY A 381 35.42 -2.85 -11.93
C GLY A 381 34.76 -1.47 -12.01
N MET A 382 33.42 -1.39 -12.01
CA MET A 382 32.68 -0.13 -11.99
C MET A 382 31.85 0.04 -10.73
N ASP A 383 31.62 1.29 -10.33
CA ASP A 383 30.64 1.59 -9.30
C ASP A 383 29.23 1.20 -9.78
N PRO A 384 28.39 0.62 -8.91
CA PRO A 384 27.03 0.29 -9.27
C PRO A 384 26.25 1.54 -9.70
N ILE A 385 25.42 1.37 -10.73
CA ILE A 385 24.53 2.41 -11.22
C ILE A 385 23.11 2.00 -10.89
N VAL A 386 22.33 2.95 -10.38
CA VAL A 386 20.95 2.72 -9.96
C VAL A 386 20.00 3.52 -10.85
N ALA A 387 18.98 2.85 -11.36
CA ALA A 387 17.81 3.47 -11.94
C ALA A 387 16.66 3.42 -10.93
N THR A 388 16.15 4.59 -10.54
CA THR A 388 15.07 4.75 -9.56
C THR A 388 13.74 4.96 -10.27
N ARG A 389 12.64 4.50 -9.65
CA ARG A 389 11.26 4.61 -10.16
C ARG A 389 11.16 4.16 -11.62
N ALA A 390 11.86 3.08 -11.96
CA ALA A 390 11.92 2.57 -13.32
C ALA A 390 10.54 2.09 -13.77
N THR A 391 10.19 2.41 -15.01
CA THR A 391 8.99 1.86 -15.68
C THR A 391 9.41 0.91 -16.81
N PRO A 392 8.50 0.05 -17.31
CA PRO A 392 8.79 -0.79 -18.48
C PRO A 392 9.26 0.00 -19.70
N ALA A 393 8.82 1.26 -19.86
CA ALA A 393 9.24 2.16 -20.94
C ALA A 393 10.70 2.61 -20.80
N ASP A 394 11.21 2.71 -19.58
CA ASP A 394 12.58 3.17 -19.30
C ASP A 394 13.64 2.10 -19.54
N VAL A 395 13.25 0.82 -19.61
CA VAL A 395 14.17 -0.34 -19.71
C VAL A 395 15.21 -0.17 -20.82
N ARG A 396 14.81 0.37 -21.98
CA ARG A 396 15.75 0.63 -23.08
C ARG A 396 16.81 1.67 -22.73
N LYS A 397 16.42 2.74 -22.05
CA LYS A 397 17.32 3.81 -21.59
C LYS A 397 18.25 3.28 -20.50
N ILE A 398 17.70 2.49 -19.58
CA ILE A 398 18.43 1.83 -18.48
C ILE A 398 19.53 0.93 -19.05
N LEU A 399 19.17 -0.01 -19.93
CA LEU A 399 20.13 -0.95 -20.54
C LEU A 399 21.23 -0.24 -21.35
N ARG A 400 20.89 0.83 -22.10
CA ARG A 400 21.89 1.64 -22.83
C ARG A 400 22.88 2.33 -21.89
N SER A 401 22.38 2.91 -20.81
CA SER A 401 23.22 3.61 -19.83
C SER A 401 24.21 2.65 -19.16
N PHE A 402 23.81 1.39 -18.98
CA PHE A 402 24.66 0.34 -18.42
C PHE A 402 25.64 -0.27 -19.43
N SER A 403 25.26 -0.36 -20.71
CA SER A 403 26.19 -0.81 -21.77
C SER A 403 27.28 0.21 -22.08
N ASP A 404 26.94 1.50 -22.07
CA ASP A 404 27.89 2.58 -22.37
C ASP A 404 28.88 2.80 -21.22
N ALA A 405 28.46 2.55 -19.98
CA ALA A 405 29.35 2.58 -18.82
C ALA A 405 30.48 1.55 -18.95
N ALA A 406 30.19 0.34 -19.45
CA ALA A 406 31.18 -0.72 -19.67
C ALA A 406 32.17 -0.42 -20.81
N ALA A 407 31.92 0.60 -21.64
CA ALA A 407 32.68 0.88 -22.86
C ALA A 407 33.73 2.01 -22.73
N TRP A 408 33.85 2.71 -21.58
CA TRP A 408 34.72 3.89 -21.46
C TRP A 408 35.83 3.74 -20.40
N PRO A 409 37.12 4.05 -20.72
CA PRO A 409 38.20 3.97 -19.73
C PRO A 409 38.01 4.95 -18.55
N GLN A 410 38.04 4.41 -17.33
CA GLN A 410 37.82 5.04 -16.00
C GLN A 410 38.47 6.43 -15.78
N ARG A 411 39.56 6.76 -16.48
CA ARG A 411 40.40 7.96 -16.26
C ARG A 411 39.73 9.30 -16.59
N TRP A 412 38.68 9.31 -17.42
CA TRP A 412 38.05 10.57 -17.87
C TRP A 412 36.78 10.95 -17.08
N ARG A 413 36.10 9.99 -16.44
CA ARG A 413 34.91 10.26 -15.61
C ARG A 413 35.24 11.10 -14.37
N ASN A 414 36.35 10.83 -13.70
CA ASN A 414 36.72 11.55 -12.47
C ASN A 414 37.06 13.03 -12.72
N ARG A 415 37.49 13.40 -13.94
CA ARG A 415 37.74 14.81 -14.29
C ARG A 415 36.49 15.62 -14.64
N LEU A 416 35.41 14.95 -15.06
CA LEU A 416 34.14 15.61 -15.39
C LEU A 416 33.17 15.64 -14.20
N ALA A 417 33.25 14.68 -13.29
CA ALA A 417 32.47 14.68 -12.05
C ALA A 417 32.81 15.87 -11.14
N ASP A 418 34.08 16.29 -11.08
CA ASP A 418 34.52 17.49 -10.35
C ASP A 418 34.06 18.81 -11.00
N LEU A 419 33.67 18.78 -12.28
CA LEU A 419 33.18 19.96 -13.01
C LEU A 419 31.66 20.08 -13.02
N TRP A 420 30.92 19.01 -12.70
CA TRP A 420 29.45 19.02 -12.68
C TRP A 420 28.83 19.37 -11.30
N GLN A 421 29.64 19.52 -10.25
CA GLN A 421 29.16 19.91 -8.91
C GLN A 421 29.00 21.44 -8.71
N SER A 422 29.12 22.25 -9.76
CA SER A 422 28.79 23.67 -9.71
C SER A 422 27.55 23.97 -10.55
N GLU A 423 26.36 23.75 -9.99
CA GLU A 423 25.19 24.63 -10.06
C GLU A 423 23.96 23.92 -9.49
N LYS A 424 23.47 24.41 -8.34
CA LYS A 424 22.17 24.03 -7.78
C LYS A 424 21.07 24.56 -8.69
N ALA A 425 20.28 23.67 -9.30
CA ALA A 425 18.97 24.02 -9.83
C ALA A 425 17.89 23.83 -8.73
N PRO A 426 16.80 24.63 -8.73
CA PRO A 426 15.78 24.57 -7.68
C PRO A 426 15.02 23.25 -7.75
N GLU A 427 14.82 22.62 -6.59
CA GLU A 427 13.86 21.52 -6.41
C GLU A 427 12.44 22.05 -6.68
N GLN A 428 11.92 21.82 -7.89
CA GLN A 428 10.49 21.91 -8.16
C GLN A 428 10.02 20.61 -8.81
N GLU A 429 8.88 20.16 -8.30
CA GLU A 429 8.12 18.94 -8.58
C GLU A 429 8.33 18.33 -9.97
N ALA A 430 8.87 17.11 -10.02
CA ALA A 430 8.85 16.28 -11.21
C ALA A 430 8.18 14.94 -10.90
N ALA A 431 6.96 14.80 -11.41
CA ALA A 431 6.28 13.53 -11.60
C ALA A 431 7.18 12.50 -12.30
N SER A 432 7.17 11.26 -11.81
CA SER A 432 7.45 10.00 -12.55
C SER A 432 8.63 9.92 -13.53
N VAL A 433 9.70 10.70 -13.41
CA VAL A 433 10.89 10.54 -14.28
C VAL A 433 11.86 9.55 -13.64
N CYS A 434 12.15 8.45 -14.35
CA CYS A 434 13.24 7.54 -14.00
C CYS A 434 14.58 8.28 -13.94
N GLN A 435 15.19 8.33 -12.75
CA GLN A 435 16.50 8.95 -12.53
C GLN A 435 17.57 7.87 -12.52
N ILE A 436 18.64 8.09 -13.29
CA ILE A 436 19.81 7.22 -13.30
C ILE A 436 20.91 7.95 -12.53
N CYS A 437 21.25 7.45 -11.36
CA CYS A 437 22.25 8.04 -10.49
C CYS A 437 23.27 6.99 -10.01
N PRO A 438 24.50 7.42 -9.66
CA PRO A 438 25.40 6.56 -8.90
C PRO A 438 24.77 6.20 -7.54
N VAL A 439 25.10 5.03 -6.98
CA VAL A 439 24.71 4.67 -5.59
C VAL A 439 25.15 5.74 -4.57
N SER A 440 26.20 6.51 -4.88
CA SER A 440 26.72 7.58 -4.04
C SER A 440 25.86 8.86 -4.00
N ASP A 441 24.69 8.88 -4.66
CA ASP A 441 23.74 9.98 -4.60
C ASP A 441 23.38 10.38 -3.16
N VAL A 442 23.35 11.68 -2.89
CA VAL A 442 23.13 12.25 -1.55
C VAL A 442 21.80 11.81 -0.94
N GLN A 443 20.75 11.65 -1.74
CA GLN A 443 19.42 11.26 -1.25
C GLN A 443 19.40 9.79 -0.84
N VAL A 444 20.01 8.92 -1.65
CA VAL A 444 20.12 7.47 -1.36
C VAL A 444 20.97 7.25 -0.11
N ARG A 445 22.12 7.94 -0.02
CA ARG A 445 23.02 7.86 1.14
C ARG A 445 22.38 8.35 2.42
N ARG A 446 21.60 9.44 2.37
CA ARG A 446 20.88 9.96 3.54
C ARG A 446 19.93 8.92 4.16
N PHE A 447 19.28 8.10 3.32
CA PHE A 447 18.41 7.03 3.80
C PHE A 447 19.18 5.78 4.28
N VAL A 448 20.28 5.43 3.61
CA VAL A 448 21.00 4.17 3.82
C VAL A 448 22.12 4.26 4.86
N ASP A 449 22.95 5.30 4.81
CA ASP A 449 24.17 5.43 5.62
C ASP A 449 23.93 5.39 7.14
N PRO A 450 22.83 5.96 7.70
CA PRO A 450 22.57 5.91 9.15
C PRO A 450 22.18 4.52 9.68
N GLN A 451 21.94 3.55 8.80
CA GLN A 451 21.43 2.23 9.18
C GLN A 451 22.55 1.27 9.59
N ILE A 452 22.28 0.43 10.58
CA ILE A 452 23.14 -0.71 10.94
C ILE A 452 22.37 -1.99 10.65
N ARG A 453 22.80 -2.73 9.63
CA ARG A 453 22.07 -3.89 9.11
C ARG A 453 22.57 -5.19 9.75
N ILE A 454 21.83 -5.68 10.75
CA ILE A 454 22.03 -6.98 11.38
C ILE A 454 21.02 -7.98 10.79
N VAL A 455 19.73 -7.71 10.98
CA VAL A 455 18.66 -8.57 10.47
C VAL A 455 18.54 -8.45 8.96
N THR A 456 18.85 -7.28 8.41
CA THR A 456 18.78 -6.96 6.97
C THR A 456 20.15 -6.99 6.28
N GLU A 457 21.13 -7.64 6.90
CA GLU A 457 22.45 -7.87 6.31
C GLU A 457 22.30 -8.44 4.89
N HIS A 458 22.96 -7.83 3.91
CA HIS A 458 22.86 -8.14 2.48
C HIS A 458 21.48 -7.88 1.82
N SER A 459 20.65 -7.01 2.39
CA SER A 459 19.45 -6.44 1.72
C SER A 459 19.79 -5.86 0.35
N GLY A 460 18.94 -6.14 -0.64
CA GLY A 460 19.16 -5.76 -2.05
C GLY A 460 20.24 -6.57 -2.78
N LEU A 461 20.93 -7.51 -2.11
CA LEU A 461 22.01 -8.30 -2.72
C LEU A 461 21.68 -9.79 -2.85
N LEU A 462 21.02 -10.38 -1.84
CA LEU A 462 20.70 -11.79 -1.81
C LEU A 462 19.48 -12.11 -2.68
N ASN A 463 19.57 -13.20 -3.45
CA ASN A 463 18.40 -13.89 -3.96
C ASN A 463 17.76 -14.71 -2.82
N PRO A 464 16.51 -14.40 -2.39
CA PRO A 464 15.88 -15.07 -1.25
C PRO A 464 15.66 -16.58 -1.44
N ALA A 465 15.69 -17.07 -2.68
CA ALA A 465 15.50 -18.48 -3.01
C ALA A 465 16.82 -19.28 -3.15
N SER A 466 17.99 -18.61 -3.09
CA SER A 466 19.30 -19.29 -3.22
C SER A 466 19.94 -19.55 -1.86
N LEU A 467 20.03 -20.84 -1.53
CA LEU A 467 20.73 -21.33 -0.35
C LEU A 467 22.24 -21.10 -0.47
N GLU A 468 22.77 -21.24 -1.69
CA GLU A 468 24.20 -21.14 -2.00
C GLU A 468 24.71 -19.72 -1.79
N GLU A 469 23.94 -18.70 -2.20
CA GLU A 469 24.30 -17.30 -1.94
C GLU A 469 24.27 -16.93 -0.46
N TYR A 470 23.33 -17.52 0.30
CA TYR A 470 23.25 -17.34 1.74
C TYR A 470 24.48 -17.95 2.42
N HIS A 471 24.81 -19.21 2.08
CA HIS A 471 25.98 -19.92 2.59
C HIS A 471 27.30 -19.23 2.21
N ALA A 472 27.44 -18.73 0.99
CA ALA A 472 28.62 -17.99 0.53
C ALA A 472 28.88 -16.68 1.30
N ARG A 473 27.90 -16.21 2.09
CA ARG A 473 27.97 -14.99 2.90
C ARG A 473 27.81 -15.31 4.40
N ASP A 474 28.53 -16.33 4.86
CA ASP A 474 28.55 -16.80 6.24
C ASP A 474 27.20 -17.34 6.78
N GLY A 475 26.23 -17.61 5.90
CA GLY A 475 25.01 -18.32 6.27
C GLY A 475 25.31 -19.73 6.79
N PHE A 476 24.56 -20.17 7.79
CA PHE A 476 24.73 -21.45 8.51
C PHE A 476 25.98 -21.62 9.36
N ARG A 477 26.97 -20.72 9.25
CA ARG A 477 28.18 -20.75 10.07
C ARG A 477 27.88 -20.71 11.58
N ALA A 478 26.84 -19.98 12.00
CA ALA A 478 26.44 -19.96 13.41
C ALA A 478 25.81 -21.28 13.85
N LEU A 479 24.99 -21.88 12.99
CA LEU A 479 24.39 -23.19 13.25
C LEU A 479 25.45 -24.29 13.35
N GLU A 480 26.42 -24.32 12.44
CA GLU A 480 27.55 -25.26 12.51
C GLU A 480 28.32 -25.14 13.83
N LEU A 481 28.69 -23.90 14.20
CA LEU A 481 29.38 -23.61 15.46
C LEU A 481 28.56 -24.09 16.67
N CYS A 482 27.26 -23.84 16.67
CA CYS A 482 26.38 -24.23 17.76
C CYS A 482 26.28 -25.75 17.90
N LEU A 483 26.11 -26.47 16.80
CA LEU A 483 25.91 -27.92 16.83
C LEU A 483 27.19 -28.71 17.09
N ARG A 484 28.35 -28.21 16.66
CA ARG A 484 29.64 -28.92 16.78
C ARG A 484 30.43 -28.53 18.02
N GLU A 485 30.37 -27.27 18.45
CA GLU A 485 31.34 -26.72 19.40
C GLU A 485 30.71 -26.15 20.68
N ARG A 486 29.38 -26.00 20.76
CA ARG A 486 28.72 -25.38 21.91
C ARG A 486 27.68 -26.28 22.55
N SER A 487 27.59 -26.22 23.87
CA SER A 487 26.47 -26.82 24.58
C SER A 487 25.22 -25.93 24.46
N PRO A 488 24.00 -26.51 24.58
CA PRO A 488 22.76 -25.74 24.61
C PRO A 488 22.76 -24.60 25.64
N ALA A 489 23.30 -24.84 26.84
CA ALA A 489 23.40 -23.83 27.89
C ALA A 489 24.33 -22.66 27.48
N ALA A 490 25.48 -22.96 26.87
CA ALA A 490 26.42 -21.94 26.42
C ALA A 490 25.83 -21.04 25.32
N ILE A 491 24.92 -21.56 24.49
CA ILE A 491 24.20 -20.75 23.50
C ILE A 491 23.27 -19.77 24.20
N ILE A 492 22.51 -20.22 25.20
CA ILE A 492 21.62 -19.35 25.99
C ILE A 492 22.43 -18.26 26.71
N ASP A 493 23.61 -18.60 27.25
CA ASP A 493 24.50 -17.63 27.91
C ASP A 493 24.99 -16.54 26.94
N VAL A 494 25.30 -16.88 25.68
CA VAL A 494 25.64 -15.88 24.65
C VAL A 494 24.45 -14.96 24.38
N ILE A 495 23.24 -15.51 24.24
CA ILE A 495 22.04 -14.70 24.03
C ILE A 495 21.78 -13.79 25.25
N GLU A 496 22.03 -14.27 26.46
CA GLU A 496 21.91 -13.45 27.67
C GLU A 496 22.92 -12.31 27.68
N GLN A 497 24.19 -12.58 27.37
CA GLN A 497 25.24 -11.56 27.27
C GLN A 497 24.95 -10.51 26.20
N SER A 498 24.27 -10.89 25.11
CA SER A 498 23.84 -9.94 24.09
C SER A 498 22.72 -9.01 24.57
N CYS A 499 22.04 -9.38 25.66
CA CYS A 499 20.85 -8.70 26.17
C CYS A 499 19.73 -8.57 25.12
N LEU A 500 19.63 -9.53 24.19
CA LEU A 500 18.56 -9.56 23.20
C LEU A 500 17.18 -9.61 23.89
N ARG A 501 16.32 -8.69 23.48
CA ARG A 501 14.92 -8.61 23.89
C ARG A 501 14.03 -8.97 22.70
N GLY A 502 12.88 -9.59 22.97
CA GLY A 502 11.92 -10.00 21.94
C GLY A 502 11.47 -8.82 21.08
N ARG A 503 11.56 -8.99 19.75
CA ARG A 503 11.29 -7.95 18.76
C ARG A 503 9.81 -7.80 18.36
N GLY A 504 8.93 -8.67 18.85
CA GLY A 504 7.48 -8.57 18.67
C GLY A 504 6.78 -7.50 19.53
N GLY A 505 7.50 -6.48 19.99
CA GLY A 505 6.94 -5.32 20.71
C GLY A 505 7.01 -5.32 22.23
N ALA A 506 6.77 -6.44 22.91
CA ALA A 506 6.78 -6.48 24.37
C ALA A 506 8.19 -6.33 25.00
N GLY A 507 9.25 -6.63 24.25
CA GLY A 507 10.63 -6.48 24.73
C GLY A 507 10.97 -7.40 25.90
N TYR A 508 10.39 -8.60 26.00
CA TYR A 508 10.77 -9.55 27.07
C TYR A 508 12.19 -10.10 26.83
N PRO A 509 13.04 -10.26 27.86
CA PRO A 509 14.39 -10.82 27.69
C PRO A 509 14.37 -12.23 27.08
N THR A 510 15.01 -12.40 25.92
CA THR A 510 14.95 -13.65 25.15
C THR A 510 15.59 -14.81 25.90
N ALA A 511 16.77 -14.59 26.49
CA ALA A 511 17.49 -15.63 27.24
C ALA A 511 16.70 -16.15 28.44
N VAL A 512 15.99 -15.28 29.18
CA VAL A 512 15.14 -15.70 30.31
C VAL A 512 14.02 -16.63 29.84
N LYS A 513 13.41 -16.32 28.69
CA LYS A 513 12.38 -17.19 28.09
C LYS A 513 12.98 -18.54 27.67
N TRP A 514 14.19 -18.53 27.11
CA TRP A 514 14.89 -19.73 26.66
C TRP A 514 15.36 -20.62 27.82
N ARG A 515 15.88 -20.05 28.93
CA ARG A 515 16.24 -20.82 30.13
C ARG A 515 15.02 -21.56 30.69
N LYS A 516 13.90 -20.84 30.89
CA LYS A 516 12.63 -21.45 31.34
C LYS A 516 12.16 -22.58 30.42
N MET A 517 12.27 -22.39 29.10
CA MET A 517 11.93 -23.43 28.13
C MET A 517 12.88 -24.63 28.21
N SER A 518 14.18 -24.39 28.40
CA SER A 518 15.20 -25.44 28.51
C SER A 518 14.96 -26.32 29.76
N ASP A 519 14.58 -25.70 30.88
CA ASP A 519 14.27 -26.39 32.13
C ASP A 519 12.99 -27.24 32.07
N ALA A 520 12.07 -26.89 31.16
CA ALA A 520 10.82 -27.63 31.00
C ALA A 520 11.06 -29.09 30.56
N LYS A 521 10.24 -30.01 31.06
CA LYS A 521 10.35 -31.45 30.80
C LYS A 521 9.39 -31.88 29.70
N GLY A 522 9.75 -32.95 28.98
CA GLY A 522 8.91 -33.57 27.96
C GLY A 522 9.16 -33.04 26.55
N GLU A 523 8.24 -33.35 25.65
CA GLU A 523 8.24 -32.86 24.27
C GLU A 523 8.03 -31.34 24.23
N LYS A 524 8.73 -30.67 23.31
CA LYS A 524 8.84 -29.21 23.26
C LYS A 524 8.60 -28.70 21.84
N PHE A 525 7.83 -27.62 21.74
CA PHE A 525 7.55 -26.93 20.49
C PHE A 525 8.23 -25.57 20.44
N LEU A 526 8.66 -25.18 19.25
CA LEU A 526 9.13 -23.83 18.96
C LEU A 526 8.20 -23.18 17.93
N ILE A 527 7.85 -21.93 18.11
CA ILE A 527 6.99 -21.19 17.19
C ILE A 527 7.64 -19.86 16.85
N ALA A 528 7.79 -19.60 15.56
CA ALA A 528 8.04 -18.28 15.01
C ALA A 528 6.72 -17.59 14.70
N ASN A 529 6.46 -16.51 15.42
CA ASN A 529 5.30 -15.64 15.22
C ASN A 529 5.61 -14.66 14.08
N GLY A 530 5.01 -14.91 12.91
CA GLY A 530 4.98 -14.03 11.74
C GLY A 530 3.58 -13.45 11.47
N ASP A 531 2.71 -13.38 12.50
CA ASP A 531 1.39 -12.73 12.42
C ASP A 531 1.53 -11.22 12.67
N GLU A 532 2.21 -10.54 11.74
CA GLU A 532 2.41 -9.09 11.76
C GLU A 532 1.11 -8.38 11.35
N GLY A 533 0.17 -8.27 12.27
CA GLY A 533 -1.15 -7.67 12.02
C GLY A 533 -1.21 -6.14 12.12
N ASP A 534 -0.15 -5.48 12.64
CA ASP A 534 -0.15 -4.04 12.92
C ASP A 534 -0.32 -3.21 11.63
N PRO A 535 -1.34 -2.35 11.52
CA PRO A 535 -1.45 -1.41 10.42
C PRO A 535 -0.21 -0.52 10.33
N GLY A 536 0.38 -0.42 9.14
CA GLY A 536 1.62 0.33 8.92
C GLY A 536 2.90 -0.49 9.10
N ALA A 537 2.84 -1.73 9.59
CA ALA A 537 3.99 -2.62 9.75
C ALA A 537 4.13 -3.62 8.60
N PHE A 538 5.36 -3.86 8.16
CA PHE A 538 5.72 -4.83 7.12
C PHE A 538 7.17 -5.35 7.25
N MET A 539 7.75 -5.24 8.44
CA MET A 539 9.14 -5.62 8.72
C MET A 539 9.31 -7.14 8.83
N ASP A 540 8.41 -7.83 9.54
CA ASP A 540 8.44 -9.30 9.63
C ASP A 540 8.16 -9.94 8.26
N ARG A 541 7.18 -9.40 7.52
CA ARG A 541 6.91 -9.82 6.14
C ARG A 541 8.18 -9.78 5.32
N MET A 542 8.87 -8.66 5.36
CA MET A 542 10.09 -8.44 4.62
C MET A 542 11.18 -9.45 5.01
N VAL A 543 11.35 -9.70 6.31
CA VAL A 543 12.34 -10.66 6.82
C VAL A 543 12.05 -12.07 6.32
N MET A 544 10.78 -12.51 6.36
CA MET A 544 10.38 -13.83 5.84
C MET A 544 10.50 -13.92 4.32
N GLU A 545 10.14 -12.86 3.60
CA GLU A 545 10.25 -12.83 2.13
C GLU A 545 11.70 -12.73 1.66
N SER A 546 12.56 -11.98 2.35
CA SER A 546 13.90 -11.63 1.84
C SER A 546 15.00 -12.49 2.42
N PHE A 547 14.81 -12.98 3.65
CA PHE A 547 15.84 -13.71 4.41
C PHE A 547 15.29 -14.98 5.08
N PRO A 548 14.53 -15.85 4.36
CA PRO A 548 13.90 -17.03 4.95
C PRO A 548 14.92 -17.98 5.59
N PHE A 549 16.08 -18.21 4.94
CA PHE A 549 17.16 -19.05 5.49
C PHE A 549 17.73 -18.53 6.81
N ARG A 550 17.80 -17.20 6.99
CA ARG A 550 18.29 -16.57 8.23
C ARG A 550 17.33 -16.80 9.40
N VAL A 551 16.02 -16.68 9.14
CA VAL A 551 14.98 -16.97 10.13
C VAL A 551 15.08 -18.45 10.53
N LEU A 552 15.15 -19.35 9.56
CA LEU A 552 15.23 -20.80 9.78
C LEU A 552 16.53 -21.21 10.51
N GLU A 553 17.67 -20.60 10.18
CA GLU A 553 18.93 -20.82 10.92
C GLU A 553 18.79 -20.40 12.39
N GLY A 554 18.21 -19.22 12.66
CA GLY A 554 17.95 -18.74 14.01
C GLY A 554 17.00 -19.65 14.79
N MET A 555 15.96 -20.16 14.13
CA MET A 555 15.02 -21.14 14.71
C MET A 555 15.71 -22.47 15.03
N ALA A 556 16.58 -22.98 14.14
CA ALA A 556 17.31 -24.22 14.34
C ALA A 556 18.25 -24.14 15.55
N ILE A 557 18.98 -23.01 15.67
CA ILE A 557 19.84 -22.73 16.82
C ILE A 557 19.01 -22.66 18.11
N ALA A 558 17.89 -21.94 18.10
CA ALA A 558 17.02 -21.81 19.27
C ALA A 558 16.42 -23.15 19.69
N ALA A 559 15.97 -23.95 18.72
CA ALA A 559 15.42 -25.28 18.95
C ALA A 559 16.45 -26.21 19.58
N TYR A 560 17.70 -26.19 19.10
CA TYR A 560 18.81 -26.92 19.71
C TYR A 560 19.08 -26.44 21.15
N ALA A 561 19.13 -25.13 21.38
CA ALA A 561 19.40 -24.54 22.69
C ALA A 561 18.35 -24.91 23.76
N VAL A 562 17.08 -25.04 23.37
CA VAL A 562 15.99 -25.37 24.32
C VAL A 562 15.57 -26.84 24.29
N GLY A 563 16.08 -27.64 23.34
CA GLY A 563 15.75 -29.05 23.17
C GLY A 563 14.39 -29.31 22.49
N ALA A 564 13.96 -28.42 21.59
CA ALA A 564 12.77 -28.63 20.76
C ALA A 564 13.11 -29.39 19.47
N ARG A 565 12.23 -30.30 19.05
CA ARG A 565 12.38 -31.10 17.80
C ARG A 565 11.33 -30.80 16.75
N GLN A 566 10.33 -30.01 17.11
CA GLN A 566 9.25 -29.57 16.24
C GLN A 566 9.16 -28.05 16.31
N ALA A 567 9.14 -27.42 15.15
CA ALA A 567 8.97 -25.99 15.01
C ALA A 567 7.88 -25.63 14.01
N ILE A 568 7.20 -24.53 14.29
CA ILE A 568 6.13 -23.99 13.45
C ILE A 568 6.46 -22.54 13.12
N ILE A 569 6.26 -22.13 11.88
CA ILE A 569 6.19 -20.72 11.51
C ILE A 569 4.73 -20.39 11.28
N TYR A 570 4.14 -19.59 12.16
CA TYR A 570 2.78 -19.12 12.00
C TYR A 570 2.79 -17.82 11.22
N VAL A 571 2.27 -17.85 9.99
CA VAL A 571 2.29 -16.73 9.05
C VAL A 571 0.87 -16.31 8.74
N ARG A 572 0.60 -15.01 8.75
CA ARG A 572 -0.72 -14.49 8.38
C ARG A 572 -1.06 -14.78 6.92
N HIS A 573 -2.35 -14.98 6.63
CA HIS A 573 -2.83 -15.32 5.28
C HIS A 573 -2.53 -14.23 4.24
N GLU A 574 -2.42 -12.96 4.66
CA GLU A 574 -2.13 -11.84 3.76
C GLU A 574 -0.71 -11.87 3.17
N TYR A 575 0.17 -12.79 3.59
CA TYR A 575 1.57 -12.86 3.15
C TYR A 575 1.88 -14.12 2.30
N PRO A 576 1.22 -14.32 1.15
CA PRO A 576 1.38 -15.53 0.34
C PRO A 576 2.82 -15.74 -0.14
N LEU A 577 3.51 -14.66 -0.54
CA LEU A 577 4.92 -14.74 -0.98
C LEU A 577 5.87 -15.17 0.15
N ALA A 578 5.61 -14.75 1.38
CA ALA A 578 6.39 -15.18 2.54
C ALA A 578 6.22 -16.68 2.77
N VAL A 579 4.97 -17.17 2.71
CA VAL A 579 4.65 -18.60 2.84
C VAL A 579 5.34 -19.43 1.75
N GLU A 580 5.25 -19.01 0.49
CA GLU A 580 5.91 -19.66 -0.65
C GLU A 580 7.42 -19.77 -0.43
N ARG A 581 8.08 -18.66 -0.10
CA ARG A 581 9.54 -18.62 0.09
C ARG A 581 10.00 -19.40 1.32
N LEU A 582 9.24 -19.38 2.41
CA LEU A 582 9.53 -20.18 3.60
C LEU A 582 9.40 -21.67 3.31
N ARG A 583 8.34 -22.11 2.62
CA ARG A 583 8.17 -23.51 2.22
C ARG A 583 9.33 -23.98 1.32
N HIS A 584 9.69 -23.19 0.31
CA HIS A 584 10.84 -23.45 -0.53
C HIS A 584 12.15 -23.52 0.28
N ALA A 585 12.38 -22.59 1.19
CA ALA A 585 13.58 -22.58 2.02
C ALA A 585 13.66 -23.80 2.97
N ILE A 586 12.53 -24.21 3.55
CA ILE A 586 12.43 -25.43 4.38
C ILE A 586 12.77 -26.67 3.54
N GLU A 587 12.20 -26.80 2.34
CA GLU A 587 12.50 -27.90 1.42
C GLU A 587 13.98 -27.95 1.06
N ARG A 588 14.57 -26.80 0.68
CA ARG A 588 15.99 -26.69 0.36
C ARG A 588 16.88 -27.05 1.54
N MET A 589 16.60 -26.55 2.74
CA MET A 589 17.38 -26.87 3.94
C MET A 589 17.23 -28.34 4.35
N THR A 590 16.05 -28.94 4.16
CA THR A 590 15.82 -30.36 4.46
C THR A 590 16.58 -31.26 3.49
N THR A 591 16.50 -30.99 2.19
CA THR A 591 17.18 -31.78 1.14
C THR A 591 18.71 -31.66 1.19
N THR A 592 19.24 -30.58 1.75
CA THR A 592 20.69 -30.35 1.91
C THR A 592 21.22 -30.66 3.31
N GLY A 593 20.37 -31.15 4.23
CA GLY A 593 20.79 -31.63 5.56
C GLY A 593 20.99 -30.54 6.63
N TRP A 594 20.47 -29.33 6.41
CA TRP A 594 20.42 -28.24 7.39
C TRP A 594 19.17 -28.28 8.30
N LEU A 595 18.14 -29.01 7.89
CA LEU A 595 16.94 -29.36 8.68
C LEU A 595 16.64 -30.86 8.49
N GLY A 596 15.66 -31.38 9.24
CA GLY A 596 15.27 -32.78 9.19
C GLY A 596 16.03 -33.62 10.22
N ASP A 597 16.36 -34.86 9.84
CA ASP A 597 16.96 -35.83 10.74
C ASP A 597 18.49 -35.72 10.80
N SER A 598 19.03 -35.81 12.02
CA SER A 598 20.47 -35.87 12.29
C SER A 598 21.25 -34.75 11.59
N ILE A 599 20.84 -33.50 11.84
CA ILE A 599 21.36 -32.29 11.20
C ILE A 599 22.88 -32.25 11.34
N LEU A 600 23.57 -32.09 10.20
CA LEU A 600 25.04 -32.12 10.09
C LEU A 600 25.72 -33.37 10.68
N GLY A 601 25.02 -34.51 10.70
CA GLY A 601 25.50 -35.77 11.28
C GLY A 601 25.50 -35.81 12.81
N THR A 602 24.82 -34.86 13.47
CA THR A 602 24.65 -34.84 14.93
C THR A 602 23.42 -35.65 15.36
N ASN A 603 23.21 -35.81 16.67
CA ASN A 603 22.00 -36.46 17.21
C ASN A 603 20.78 -35.53 17.28
N PHE A 604 20.88 -34.30 16.75
CA PHE A 604 19.80 -33.32 16.77
C PHE A 604 19.00 -33.38 15.46
N SER A 605 17.67 -33.42 15.60
CA SER A 605 16.73 -33.37 14.49
C SER A 605 15.71 -32.26 14.73
N LEU A 606 15.30 -31.59 13.66
CA LEU A 606 14.27 -30.56 13.71
C LEU A 606 13.35 -30.65 12.49
N SER A 607 12.07 -30.86 12.74
CA SER A 607 11.01 -30.70 11.74
C SER A 607 10.43 -29.29 11.83
N VAL A 608 10.25 -28.64 10.67
CA VAL A 608 9.69 -27.30 10.57
C VAL A 608 8.51 -27.31 9.62
N GLU A 609 7.38 -26.74 10.04
CA GLU A 609 6.20 -26.54 9.19
C GLU A 609 5.74 -25.08 9.16
N VAL A 610 5.05 -24.69 8.09
CA VAL A 610 4.42 -23.37 7.97
C VAL A 610 2.91 -23.53 8.14
N VAL A 611 2.36 -22.83 9.14
CA VAL A 611 0.91 -22.76 9.39
C VAL A 611 0.41 -21.38 8.99
N GLU A 612 -0.60 -21.35 8.13
CA GLU A 612 -1.23 -20.12 7.68
C GLU A 612 -2.38 -19.72 8.61
N GLY A 613 -2.41 -18.46 9.04
CA GLY A 613 -3.53 -17.88 9.78
C GLY A 613 -4.76 -17.67 8.89
N ALA A 614 -5.79 -17.01 9.43
CA ALA A 614 -7.03 -16.74 8.70
C ALA A 614 -7.57 -15.30 8.92
N GLY A 615 -6.67 -14.34 9.09
CA GLY A 615 -7.00 -12.91 9.17
C GLY A 615 -7.67 -12.52 10.48
N ALA A 616 -7.01 -12.77 11.60
CA ALA A 616 -7.43 -12.26 12.91
C ALA A 616 -6.21 -11.67 13.63
N PHE A 617 -6.18 -10.36 13.84
CA PHE A 617 -5.06 -9.64 14.47
C PHE A 617 -4.73 -10.16 15.86
N VAL A 618 -5.76 -10.58 16.62
CA VAL A 618 -5.59 -11.13 17.97
C VAL A 618 -4.74 -12.41 17.99
N CYS A 619 -4.61 -13.12 16.86
CA CYS A 619 -3.73 -14.29 16.76
C CYS A 619 -2.24 -13.95 16.86
N GLY A 620 -1.85 -12.67 16.81
CA GLY A 620 -0.50 -12.23 17.16
C GLY A 620 -0.20 -12.40 18.66
N GLU A 621 -1.24 -12.51 19.49
CA GLU A 621 -1.13 -12.84 20.91
C GLU A 621 -0.75 -14.31 21.09
N GLU A 622 0.29 -14.58 21.89
CA GLU A 622 0.91 -15.91 21.97
C GLU A 622 -0.08 -17.05 22.21
N THR A 623 -1.08 -16.90 23.08
CA THR A 623 -2.02 -17.99 23.41
C THR A 623 -3.17 -18.11 22.41
N ALA A 624 -3.60 -16.99 21.81
CA ALA A 624 -4.57 -17.01 20.70
C ALA A 624 -3.98 -17.72 19.47
N MET A 625 -2.70 -17.47 19.16
CA MET A 625 -1.96 -18.19 18.12
C MET A 625 -2.04 -19.70 18.30
N LEU A 626 -1.79 -20.20 19.52
CA LEU A 626 -1.83 -21.63 19.81
C LEU A 626 -3.24 -22.21 19.54
N GLN A 627 -4.29 -21.49 19.90
CA GLN A 627 -5.66 -21.92 19.58
C GLN A 627 -5.89 -21.99 18.07
N SER A 628 -5.37 -21.00 17.32
CA SER A 628 -5.45 -20.99 15.86
C SER A 628 -4.74 -22.19 15.24
N ILE A 629 -3.51 -22.49 15.67
CA ILE A 629 -2.75 -23.67 15.20
C ILE A 629 -3.50 -24.98 15.52
N MET A 630 -4.21 -25.05 16.64
CA MET A 630 -5.05 -26.19 17.01
C MET A 630 -6.42 -26.21 16.29
N GLY A 631 -6.64 -25.32 15.30
CA GLY A 631 -7.87 -25.25 14.52
C GLY A 631 -9.09 -24.77 15.32
N ARG A 632 -8.86 -23.89 16.29
CA ARG A 632 -9.90 -23.29 17.14
C ARG A 632 -9.96 -21.78 16.90
N ARG A 633 -10.97 -21.13 17.48
CA ARG A 633 -11.03 -19.66 17.54
C ARG A 633 -9.82 -19.11 18.31
N GLY A 634 -9.19 -18.07 17.78
CA GLY A 634 -8.02 -17.39 18.35
C GLY A 634 -8.35 -16.60 19.62
N ILE A 635 -8.87 -17.24 20.66
CA ILE A 635 -9.23 -16.61 21.92
C ILE A 635 -8.05 -16.74 22.91
N PRO A 636 -7.48 -15.62 23.38
CA PRO A 636 -6.41 -15.64 24.38
C PRO A 636 -6.83 -16.41 25.64
N GLN A 637 -5.89 -17.14 26.22
CA GLN A 637 -6.07 -17.91 27.45
C GLN A 637 -5.55 -17.12 28.66
N LEU A 638 -6.16 -17.38 29.83
CA LEU A 638 -5.69 -16.80 31.08
C LEU A 638 -4.30 -17.35 31.43
N ARG A 639 -3.43 -16.47 31.92
CA ARG A 639 -2.08 -16.80 32.38
C ARG A 639 -1.98 -16.47 33.87
N PRO A 640 -1.32 -17.30 34.70
CA PRO A 640 -0.69 -18.60 34.38
C PRO A 640 -1.71 -19.75 34.10
N PRO A 641 -1.29 -20.85 33.47
CA PRO A 641 0.08 -21.17 33.03
C PRO A 641 0.51 -20.42 31.77
N TYR A 642 1.81 -20.15 31.63
CA TYR A 642 2.39 -19.54 30.43
C TYR A 642 2.69 -20.59 29.34
N PRO A 643 2.80 -20.20 28.05
CA PRO A 643 3.10 -21.15 26.96
C PRO A 643 4.37 -22.00 27.18
N VAL A 644 5.40 -21.42 27.82
CA VAL A 644 6.65 -22.12 28.15
C VAL A 644 6.46 -23.25 29.18
N GLU A 645 5.37 -23.21 29.94
CA GLU A 645 4.99 -24.26 30.89
C GLU A 645 3.99 -25.23 30.25
N ARG A 646 2.93 -24.68 29.64
CA ARG A 646 1.84 -25.42 29.01
C ARG A 646 1.29 -24.63 27.83
N GLY A 647 1.80 -24.93 26.63
CA GLY A 647 1.43 -24.30 25.36
C GLY A 647 0.71 -25.26 24.41
N LEU A 648 1.24 -25.40 23.20
CA LEU A 648 0.66 -26.19 22.11
C LEU A 648 0.48 -27.64 22.55
N PHE A 649 -0.72 -28.19 22.34
CA PHE A 649 -1.10 -29.54 22.79
C PHE A 649 -0.84 -29.82 24.29
N GLY A 650 -0.81 -28.76 25.12
CA GLY A 650 -0.49 -28.86 26.54
C GLY A 650 0.99 -29.13 26.84
N ARG A 651 1.88 -28.96 25.86
CA ARG A 651 3.33 -29.14 25.98
C ARG A 651 4.05 -27.79 26.09
N PRO A 652 5.22 -27.72 26.76
CA PRO A 652 6.06 -26.53 26.75
C PRO A 652 6.29 -26.00 25.34
N THR A 653 6.04 -24.71 25.14
CA THR A 653 6.11 -24.06 23.82
C THR A 653 6.82 -22.72 23.91
N LEU A 654 7.90 -22.59 23.13
CA LEU A 654 8.61 -21.33 22.99
C LEU A 654 8.05 -20.55 21.80
N VAL A 655 7.46 -19.38 22.06
CA VAL A 655 7.04 -18.45 21.00
C VAL A 655 8.01 -17.28 20.96
N ASN A 656 8.63 -17.01 19.81
CA ASN A 656 9.36 -15.77 19.56
C ASN A 656 8.96 -15.19 18.20
N ASN A 657 9.14 -13.88 18.02
CA ASN A 657 8.87 -13.21 16.76
C ASN A 657 9.98 -13.51 15.72
N VAL A 658 9.66 -13.46 14.42
CA VAL A 658 10.61 -13.79 13.33
C VAL A 658 11.87 -12.92 13.33
N GLU A 659 11.78 -11.61 13.58
CA GLU A 659 12.95 -10.72 13.71
C GLU A 659 13.84 -11.14 14.89
N THR A 660 13.25 -11.67 15.97
CA THR A 660 14.01 -12.17 17.13
C THR A 660 14.91 -13.34 16.73
N PHE A 661 14.38 -14.29 15.95
CA PHE A 661 15.18 -15.40 15.43
C PHE A 661 16.23 -14.93 14.42
N ALA A 662 15.89 -13.98 13.55
CA ALA A 662 16.82 -13.48 12.54
C ALA A 662 18.06 -12.77 13.13
N ASN A 663 17.98 -12.26 14.38
CA ASN A 663 19.14 -11.70 15.10
C ASN A 663 20.13 -12.77 15.59
N VAL A 664 19.64 -13.98 15.89
CA VAL A 664 20.42 -15.03 16.59
C VAL A 664 21.68 -15.44 15.83
N PRO A 665 21.64 -15.74 14.51
CA PRO A 665 22.85 -16.13 13.78
C PRO A 665 23.94 -15.06 13.82
N TRP A 666 23.56 -13.78 13.66
CA TRP A 666 24.52 -12.69 13.64
C TRP A 666 25.22 -12.51 14.99
N ILE A 667 24.46 -12.59 16.09
CA ILE A 667 25.00 -12.51 17.46
C ILE A 667 26.05 -13.60 17.71
N LEU A 668 25.79 -14.82 17.24
CA LEU A 668 26.69 -15.95 17.43
C LEU A 668 27.95 -15.88 16.56
N ARG A 669 27.85 -15.35 15.33
CA ARG A 669 29.03 -15.13 14.46
C ARG A 669 29.92 -13.99 14.96
N ASN A 670 29.31 -12.88 15.41
CA ASN A 670 30.02 -11.63 15.68
C ASN A 670 30.33 -11.40 17.17
N GLY A 671 29.76 -12.22 18.05
CA GLY A 671 29.93 -12.11 19.50
C GLY A 671 28.86 -11.21 20.15
N PRO A 672 28.43 -11.55 21.38
CA PRO A 672 27.36 -10.83 22.07
C PRO A 672 27.73 -9.40 22.45
N GLN A 673 29.01 -9.14 22.71
CA GLN A 673 29.50 -7.80 23.08
C GLN A 673 29.30 -6.80 21.95
N ARG A 674 29.48 -7.22 20.69
CA ARG A 674 29.29 -6.34 19.53
C ARG A 674 27.81 -5.97 19.34
N PHE A 675 26.91 -6.90 19.65
CA PHE A 675 25.47 -6.61 19.66
C PHE A 675 25.09 -5.67 20.82
N ALA A 676 25.58 -5.95 22.03
CA ALA A 676 25.28 -5.17 23.23
C ALA A 676 25.94 -3.77 23.26
N ALA A 677 26.96 -3.55 22.42
CA ALA A 677 27.57 -2.24 22.19
C ALA A 677 26.65 -1.30 21.40
N LEU A 678 25.67 -1.84 20.67
CA LEU A 678 24.64 -1.08 19.98
C LEU A 678 23.42 -0.88 20.90
N GLY A 679 22.72 0.23 20.73
CA GLY A 679 21.51 0.51 21.51
C GLY A 679 21.76 1.39 22.74
N THR A 680 20.76 1.47 23.61
CA THR A 680 20.83 2.19 24.89
C THR A 680 21.38 1.30 26.01
N ALA A 681 21.34 1.74 27.28
CA ALA A 681 21.74 0.90 28.41
C ALA A 681 20.85 -0.36 28.56
N THR A 682 19.55 -0.23 28.31
CA THR A 682 18.51 -1.23 28.58
C THR A 682 17.91 -1.86 27.33
N SER A 683 18.12 -1.24 26.18
CA SER A 683 17.57 -1.64 24.88
C SER A 683 18.72 -1.83 23.89
N LYS A 684 19.23 -3.06 23.80
CA LYS A 684 20.42 -3.40 23.00
C LYS A 684 20.12 -3.78 21.55
N GLY A 685 21.13 -3.62 20.70
CA GLY A 685 21.08 -4.02 19.30
C GLY A 685 20.33 -3.05 18.39
N THR A 686 19.88 -3.57 17.26
CA THR A 686 19.11 -2.84 16.24
C THR A 686 17.64 -3.24 16.26
N LYS A 687 16.79 -2.41 15.66
CA LYS A 687 15.39 -2.72 15.36
C LYS A 687 15.08 -2.32 13.93
N VAL A 688 14.33 -3.18 13.24
CA VAL A 688 13.80 -2.86 11.91
C VAL A 688 12.49 -2.07 12.07
N PHE A 689 12.40 -0.90 11.44
CA PHE A 689 11.20 -0.08 11.39
C PHE A 689 10.67 0.05 9.97
N SER A 690 9.35 0.18 9.87
CA SER A 690 8.64 0.59 8.66
C SER A 690 8.26 2.05 8.81
N LEU A 691 8.92 2.90 8.02
CA LEU A 691 8.70 4.34 7.99
C LEU A 691 7.64 4.65 6.92
N ALA A 692 6.46 5.06 7.38
CA ALA A 692 5.29 5.27 6.53
C ALA A 692 4.50 6.54 6.94
N GLY A 693 3.36 6.78 6.29
CA GLY A 693 2.54 7.96 6.52
C GLY A 693 3.00 9.15 5.67
N LYS A 694 2.89 10.37 6.21
CA LYS A 694 3.17 11.61 5.49
C LYS A 694 4.65 11.99 5.57
N ILE A 695 5.50 11.13 5.02
CA ILE A 695 6.96 11.27 5.02
C ILE A 695 7.51 11.25 3.59
N ARG A 696 8.53 12.06 3.28
CA ARG A 696 9.10 12.13 1.92
C ARG A 696 9.82 10.83 1.52
N TYR A 697 10.68 10.33 2.41
CA TYR A 697 11.50 9.15 2.17
C TYR A 697 11.01 7.98 3.03
N GLY A 698 9.89 7.38 2.62
CA GLY A 698 9.32 6.19 3.25
C GLY A 698 10.02 4.89 2.83
N GLY A 699 9.94 3.87 3.68
CA GLY A 699 10.53 2.56 3.40
C GLY A 699 10.86 1.78 4.67
N LEU A 700 11.85 0.91 4.56
CA LEU A 700 12.33 0.11 5.66
C LEU A 700 13.70 0.60 6.13
N ILE A 701 13.85 0.76 7.45
CA ILE A 701 15.10 1.20 8.07
C ILE A 701 15.49 0.22 9.16
N GLU A 702 16.77 -0.14 9.26
CA GLU A 702 17.29 -0.86 10.42
C GLU A 702 18.25 0.02 11.18
N ILE A 703 17.86 0.43 12.39
CA ILE A 703 18.61 1.41 13.18
C ILE A 703 18.98 0.87 14.55
N PRO A 704 20.10 1.33 15.13
CA PRO A 704 20.39 1.11 16.53
C PRO A 704 19.26 1.64 17.42
N MET A 705 18.95 0.94 18.50
CA MET A 705 18.01 1.48 19.49
C MET A 705 18.55 2.77 20.11
N GLY A 706 17.67 3.72 20.43
CA GLY A 706 18.03 4.98 21.07
C GLY A 706 18.18 6.19 20.13
N LEU A 707 18.14 6.02 18.80
CA LEU A 707 17.96 7.16 17.89
C LEU A 707 16.65 7.89 18.23
N SER A 708 16.68 9.22 18.18
CA SER A 708 15.49 10.04 18.43
C SER A 708 14.49 9.99 17.27
N ILE A 709 13.22 10.26 17.58
CA ILE A 709 12.16 10.40 16.55
C ILE A 709 12.55 11.48 15.53
N ARG A 710 13.13 12.59 15.98
CA ARG A 710 13.60 13.70 15.13
C ARG A 710 14.65 13.23 14.14
N GLU A 711 15.67 12.49 14.59
CA GLU A 711 16.70 11.96 13.70
C GLU A 711 16.09 11.04 12.63
N ILE A 712 15.11 10.23 12.99
CA ILE A 712 14.47 9.32 12.03
C ILE A 712 13.59 10.09 11.04
N VAL A 713 12.74 10.99 11.52
CA VAL A 713 11.80 11.74 10.68
C VAL A 713 12.53 12.76 9.80
N ASP A 714 13.39 13.58 10.38
CA ASP A 714 14.05 14.68 9.67
C ASP A 714 15.27 14.18 8.91
N ASN A 715 16.18 13.42 9.54
CA ASN A 715 17.44 13.03 8.89
C ASN A 715 17.23 11.84 7.95
N ILE A 716 16.59 10.76 8.37
CA ILE A 716 16.42 9.56 7.52
C ILE A 716 15.23 9.74 6.56
N GLY A 717 14.09 10.20 7.09
CA GLY A 717 12.82 10.33 6.36
C GLY A 717 12.69 11.59 5.50
N GLY A 718 13.56 12.59 5.67
CA GLY A 718 13.50 13.85 4.92
C GLY A 718 12.33 14.77 5.30
N GLY A 719 11.69 14.52 6.44
CA GLY A 719 10.55 15.29 6.94
C GLY A 719 9.24 15.06 6.17
N VAL A 720 8.23 15.85 6.54
CA VAL A 720 6.92 15.88 5.87
C VAL A 720 6.97 16.68 4.56
N ALA A 721 5.89 16.63 3.76
CA ALA A 721 5.78 17.36 2.50
C ALA A 721 6.02 18.89 2.64
N GLU A 722 6.40 19.55 1.54
CA GLU A 722 6.69 20.99 1.56
C GLU A 722 5.45 21.81 1.92
N GLY A 723 5.63 22.88 2.69
CA GLY A 723 4.54 23.68 3.23
C GLY A 723 3.71 23.01 4.34
N LYS A 724 4.00 21.74 4.69
CA LYS A 724 3.38 21.03 5.83
C LYS A 724 4.28 21.07 7.06
N GLN A 725 3.68 20.81 8.22
CA GLN A 725 4.38 20.76 9.51
C GLN A 725 4.26 19.37 10.13
N PHE A 726 5.38 18.83 10.60
CA PHE A 726 5.38 17.59 11.38
C PHE A 726 4.57 17.79 12.67
N LYS A 727 3.55 16.96 12.85
CA LYS A 727 2.62 17.08 13.98
C LYS A 727 2.86 16.03 15.04
N ALA A 728 2.93 14.78 14.60
CA ALA A 728 3.07 13.64 15.49
C ALA A 728 3.62 12.42 14.75
N VAL A 729 4.15 11.47 15.50
CA VAL A 729 4.40 10.12 15.04
C VAL A 729 3.52 9.16 15.81
N GLN A 730 2.87 8.23 15.11
CA GLN A 730 2.28 7.07 15.75
C GLN A 730 3.28 5.91 15.71
N ILE A 731 3.50 5.30 16.87
CA ILE A 731 4.40 4.16 17.03
C ILE A 731 3.75 3.09 17.91
N GLY A 732 3.98 1.82 17.56
CA GLY A 732 3.47 0.68 18.30
C GLY A 732 2.18 0.07 17.74
N GLY A 733 1.84 0.38 16.49
CA GLY A 733 0.64 -0.16 15.84
C GLY A 733 -0.66 0.36 16.49
N PRO A 734 -1.79 -0.35 16.33
CA PRO A 734 -3.10 0.12 16.75
C PRO A 734 -3.26 0.17 18.29
N SER A 735 -2.34 -0.48 19.00
CA SER A 735 -2.18 -0.43 20.47
C SER A 735 -1.11 0.57 20.92
N GLY A 736 -0.56 1.32 19.97
CA GLY A 736 0.49 2.31 20.15
C GLY A 736 0.02 3.64 20.71
N GLY A 737 0.92 4.61 20.76
CA GLY A 737 0.63 5.99 21.15
C GLY A 737 1.01 6.98 20.07
N CYS A 738 0.39 8.16 20.09
CA CYS A 738 0.74 9.29 19.24
C CYS A 738 1.66 10.25 20.00
N ILE A 739 2.92 10.34 19.57
CA ILE A 739 3.94 11.18 20.19
C ILE A 739 4.00 12.51 19.41
N PRO A 740 3.78 13.67 20.06
CA PRO A 740 3.77 14.97 19.38
C PRO A 740 5.16 15.41 18.94
N ALA A 741 5.22 16.32 17.96
CA ALA A 741 6.47 16.93 17.49
C ALA A 741 7.25 17.65 18.61
N SER A 742 6.60 18.12 19.66
CA SER A 742 7.24 18.71 20.84
C SER A 742 8.09 17.71 21.64
N LEU A 743 7.88 16.42 21.44
CA LEU A 743 8.63 15.32 22.05
C LEU A 743 9.46 14.54 21.01
N ALA A 744 9.77 15.15 19.86
CA ALA A 744 10.54 14.51 18.79
C ALA A 744 11.95 14.08 19.21
N ASP A 745 12.52 14.68 20.25
CA ASP A 745 13.83 14.32 20.78
C ASP A 745 13.79 13.07 21.67
N THR A 746 12.62 12.44 21.86
CA THR A 746 12.48 11.19 22.60
C THR A 746 13.24 10.06 21.89
N PRO A 747 14.16 9.36 22.57
CA PRO A 747 14.87 8.23 22.00
C PRO A 747 13.94 7.03 21.80
N ILE A 748 14.12 6.31 20.70
CA ILE A 748 13.35 5.10 20.40
C ILE A 748 13.98 3.90 21.09
N ASP A 749 13.50 3.64 22.30
CA ASP A 749 13.79 2.45 23.10
C ASP A 749 12.55 2.01 23.90
N TYR A 750 12.57 0.83 24.53
CA TYR A 750 11.37 0.30 25.19
C TYR A 750 10.92 1.13 26.40
N GLU A 751 11.86 1.73 27.12
CA GLU A 751 11.59 2.45 28.37
C GLU A 751 11.06 3.85 28.06
N SER A 752 11.78 4.61 27.23
CA SER A 752 11.46 5.98 26.85
C SER A 752 10.12 6.09 26.13
N LEU A 753 9.79 5.15 25.24
CA LEU A 753 8.49 5.13 24.56
C LEU A 753 7.33 4.94 25.55
N ARG A 754 7.51 4.08 26.56
CA ARG A 754 6.49 3.82 27.58
C ARG A 754 6.22 5.06 28.43
N GLU A 755 7.24 5.85 28.74
CA GLU A 755 7.12 7.09 29.52
C GLU A 755 6.27 8.15 28.81
N VAL A 756 6.35 8.22 27.47
CA VAL A 756 5.56 9.16 26.67
C VAL A 756 4.18 8.61 26.29
N GLY A 757 3.80 7.42 26.77
CA GLY A 757 2.48 6.81 26.51
C GLY A 757 2.37 6.07 25.18
N ALA A 758 3.50 5.62 24.63
CA ALA A 758 3.58 4.78 23.45
C ALA A 758 4.26 3.44 23.77
N ILE A 759 4.37 2.56 22.78
CA ILE A 759 5.08 1.29 22.89
C ILE A 759 5.85 1.02 21.60
N MET A 760 6.85 0.13 21.66
CA MET A 760 7.62 -0.26 20.47
C MET A 760 6.74 -0.94 19.42
N GLY A 761 5.86 -1.86 19.86
CA GLY A 761 5.08 -2.73 18.97
C GLY A 761 5.95 -3.47 17.95
N SER A 762 5.40 -3.78 16.78
CA SER A 762 6.14 -4.38 15.67
C SER A 762 7.20 -3.45 15.04
N GLY A 763 7.20 -2.14 15.34
CA GLY A 763 8.09 -1.18 14.67
C GLY A 763 7.48 -0.51 13.44
N GLY A 764 6.15 -0.47 13.32
CA GLY A 764 5.45 0.50 12.48
C GLY A 764 5.63 1.93 13.03
N LEU A 765 6.11 2.85 12.19
CA LEU A 765 6.33 4.26 12.51
C LEU A 765 5.62 5.12 11.46
N VAL A 766 4.45 5.65 11.82
CA VAL A 766 3.58 6.40 10.91
C VAL A 766 3.65 7.89 11.23
N VAL A 767 4.20 8.66 10.29
CA VAL A 767 4.36 10.12 10.42
C VAL A 767 3.05 10.82 10.05
N LEU A 768 2.66 11.79 10.88
CA LEU A 768 1.46 12.61 10.73
C LEU A 768 1.84 14.09 10.60
N ASP A 769 1.07 14.84 9.82
CA ASP A 769 1.25 16.27 9.62
C ASP A 769 0.08 17.10 10.19
N ASN A 770 0.12 18.41 9.98
CA ASN A 770 -0.88 19.35 10.48
C ASN A 770 -2.30 19.16 9.90
N GLU A 771 -2.49 18.35 8.86
CA GLU A 771 -3.82 18.04 8.29
C GLU A 771 -4.45 16.76 8.87
N ASP A 772 -3.74 16.05 9.76
CA ASP A 772 -4.27 14.87 10.43
C ASP A 772 -5.01 15.25 11.72
N CYS A 773 -6.28 14.85 11.85
CA CYS A 773 -7.07 15.09 13.06
C CYS A 773 -6.74 14.02 14.13
N MET A 774 -6.27 14.43 15.31
CA MET A 774 -5.87 13.47 16.36
C MET A 774 -7.07 12.74 17.00
N VAL A 775 -8.25 13.37 17.02
CA VAL A 775 -9.50 12.72 17.45
C VAL A 775 -9.91 11.62 16.47
N ASP A 776 -9.77 11.87 15.16
CA ASP A 776 -10.04 10.87 14.13
C ASP A 776 -9.01 9.75 14.12
N VAL A 777 -7.73 10.06 14.36
CA VAL A 777 -6.67 9.05 14.51
C VAL A 777 -6.96 8.13 15.70
N ALA A 778 -7.34 8.69 16.85
CA ALA A 778 -7.74 7.91 18.01
C ALA A 778 -8.98 7.04 17.73
N ARG A 779 -10.00 7.62 17.07
CA ARG A 779 -11.21 6.90 16.63
C ARG A 779 -10.86 5.73 15.74
N TYR A 780 -10.01 5.94 14.73
CA TYR A 780 -9.60 4.93 13.76
C TYR A 780 -8.89 3.74 14.42
N PHE A 781 -7.90 3.99 15.28
CA PHE A 781 -7.19 2.90 15.95
C PHE A 781 -8.09 2.14 16.94
N LEU A 782 -9.00 2.84 17.61
CA LEU A 782 -9.96 2.19 18.49
C LEU A 782 -11.00 1.38 17.71
N GLU A 783 -11.44 1.85 16.54
CA GLU A 783 -12.29 1.11 15.61
C GLU A 783 -11.61 -0.18 15.15
N PHE A 784 -10.33 -0.10 14.76
CA PHE A 784 -9.54 -1.27 14.41
C PHE A 784 -9.46 -2.27 15.57
N THR A 785 -9.03 -1.84 16.76
CA THR A 785 -8.93 -2.74 17.92
C THR A 785 -10.26 -3.31 18.37
N GLN A 786 -11.36 -2.58 18.20
CA GLN A 786 -12.72 -3.06 18.45
C GLN A 786 -13.13 -4.14 17.45
N HIS A 787 -12.79 -3.97 16.16
CA HIS A 787 -13.07 -4.96 15.12
C HIS A 787 -12.27 -6.25 15.35
N GLU A 788 -11.02 -6.11 15.81
CA GLU A 788 -10.10 -7.21 16.10
C GLU A 788 -10.28 -7.82 17.49
N SER A 789 -11.25 -7.35 18.27
CA SER A 789 -11.54 -7.90 19.59
C SER A 789 -12.04 -9.34 19.47
N CYS A 790 -11.42 -10.28 20.19
CA CYS A 790 -11.90 -11.67 20.25
C CYS A 790 -13.27 -11.82 20.94
N GLY A 791 -13.82 -10.74 21.52
CA GLY A 791 -15.13 -10.72 22.14
C GLY A 791 -15.24 -11.42 23.51
N HIS A 792 -14.13 -11.89 24.08
CA HIS A 792 -14.17 -12.71 25.31
C HIS A 792 -14.35 -11.89 26.59
N CYS A 793 -13.53 -10.86 26.82
CA CYS A 793 -13.61 -10.06 28.05
C CYS A 793 -14.51 -8.83 27.89
N THR A 794 -15.32 -8.54 28.91
CA THR A 794 -16.31 -7.44 28.88
C THR A 794 -15.67 -6.07 28.69
N PHE A 795 -14.56 -5.80 29.39
CA PHE A 795 -13.86 -4.51 29.31
C PHE A 795 -13.37 -4.21 27.91
N CYS A 796 -12.74 -5.16 27.22
CA CYS A 796 -12.42 -5.00 25.82
C CYS A 796 -13.70 -4.95 24.99
N ARG A 797 -14.48 -6.04 24.89
CA ARG A 797 -15.62 -6.16 23.95
C ARG A 797 -16.59 -4.97 24.02
N VAL A 798 -16.98 -4.56 25.22
CA VAL A 798 -18.01 -3.55 25.45
C VAL A 798 -17.39 -2.18 25.75
N GLY A 799 -16.31 -2.14 26.53
CA GLY A 799 -15.68 -0.88 26.93
C GLY A 799 -15.03 -0.16 25.75
N THR A 800 -14.31 -0.86 24.86
CA THR A 800 -13.76 -0.20 23.65
C THR A 800 -14.87 0.23 22.68
N ARG A 801 -16.00 -0.49 22.60
CA ARG A 801 -17.17 -0.02 21.83
C ARG A 801 -17.73 1.27 22.39
N LYS A 802 -17.87 1.39 23.71
CA LYS A 802 -18.38 2.61 24.36
C LYS A 802 -17.43 3.80 24.17
N LEU A 803 -16.12 3.59 24.30
CA LEU A 803 -15.13 4.62 23.96
C LEU A 803 -15.25 5.05 22.49
N LEU A 804 -15.41 4.10 21.58
CA LEU A 804 -15.57 4.36 20.16
C LEU A 804 -16.85 5.16 19.87
N ASP A 805 -17.98 4.82 20.50
CA ASP A 805 -19.23 5.58 20.37
C ASP A 805 -19.05 7.05 20.77
N ILE A 806 -18.23 7.36 21.78
CA ILE A 806 -17.94 8.74 22.19
C ILE A 806 -17.08 9.45 21.13
N LEU A 807 -16.01 8.81 20.64
CA LEU A 807 -15.16 9.38 19.60
C LEU A 807 -15.91 9.59 18.27
N GLU A 808 -16.77 8.64 17.89
CA GLU A 808 -17.68 8.77 16.73
C GLU A 808 -18.60 9.99 16.89
N ARG A 809 -19.15 10.23 18.08
CA ARG A 809 -19.96 11.42 18.37
C ARG A 809 -19.16 12.71 18.25
N LEU A 810 -17.94 12.76 18.77
CA LEU A 810 -17.05 13.92 18.66
C LEU A 810 -16.76 14.24 17.18
N CYS A 811 -16.35 13.24 16.40
CA CYS A 811 -16.11 13.39 14.95
C CYS A 811 -17.39 13.75 14.16
N ALA A 812 -18.57 13.44 14.70
CA ALA A 812 -19.87 13.78 14.12
C ALA A 812 -20.44 15.13 14.58
N GLY A 813 -19.75 15.89 15.46
CA GLY A 813 -20.25 17.15 16.03
C GLY A 813 -21.38 16.98 17.04
N LYS A 814 -21.49 15.79 17.63
CA LYS A 814 -22.52 15.41 18.62
C LYS A 814 -21.91 15.15 20.00
N GLY A 815 -20.80 15.82 20.29
CA GLY A 815 -20.11 15.77 21.58
C GLY A 815 -20.99 16.32 22.71
N LYS A 816 -20.78 15.83 23.92
CA LYS A 816 -21.40 16.31 25.16
C LYS A 816 -20.34 16.88 26.10
N PRO A 817 -20.69 17.83 26.98
CA PRO A 817 -19.72 18.47 27.87
C PRO A 817 -18.90 17.51 28.75
N ARG A 818 -19.45 16.35 29.14
CA ARG A 818 -18.79 15.35 30.00
C ARG A 818 -18.04 14.26 29.23
N ASP A 819 -18.05 14.29 27.90
CA ASP A 819 -17.49 13.21 27.09
C ASP A 819 -15.98 13.00 27.34
N LEU A 820 -15.21 14.05 27.64
CA LEU A 820 -13.77 13.93 27.90
C LEU A 820 -13.49 13.22 29.23
N ASP A 821 -14.24 13.57 30.29
CA ASP A 821 -14.11 12.93 31.59
C ASP A 821 -14.54 11.44 31.51
N GLU A 822 -15.61 11.16 30.74
CA GLU A 822 -16.07 9.80 30.48
C GLU A 822 -15.04 8.99 29.69
N ILE A 823 -14.40 9.58 28.67
CA ILE A 823 -13.32 8.94 27.92
C ILE A 823 -12.17 8.55 28.86
N GLU A 824 -11.72 9.48 29.70
CA GLU A 824 -10.56 9.26 30.58
C GLU A 824 -10.83 8.12 31.59
N ALA A 825 -11.97 8.16 32.27
CA ALA A 825 -12.37 7.13 33.23
C ALA A 825 -12.56 5.76 32.57
N LEU A 826 -13.23 5.71 31.41
CA LEU A 826 -13.50 4.46 30.72
C LEU A 826 -12.24 3.87 30.10
N ALA A 827 -11.36 4.68 29.52
CA ALA A 827 -10.07 4.24 28.99
C ALA A 827 -9.23 3.56 30.08
N GLN A 828 -9.21 4.12 31.28
CA GLN A 828 -8.50 3.54 32.43
C GLN A 828 -9.13 2.21 32.86
N ALA A 829 -10.45 2.15 32.95
CA ALA A 829 -11.17 0.92 33.29
C ALA A 829 -10.94 -0.19 32.26
N VAL A 830 -10.94 0.13 30.96
CA VAL A 830 -10.65 -0.83 29.88
C VAL A 830 -9.23 -1.37 30.00
N SER A 831 -8.25 -0.48 30.20
CA SER A 831 -6.84 -0.86 30.30
C SER A 831 -6.58 -1.78 31.49
N GLN A 832 -7.18 -1.49 32.66
CA GLN A 832 -6.99 -2.28 33.88
C GLN A 832 -7.79 -3.57 33.90
N GLY A 833 -9.00 -3.56 33.33
CA GLY A 833 -9.94 -4.70 33.38
C GLY A 833 -9.78 -5.74 32.26
N SER A 834 -8.98 -5.45 31.24
CA SER A 834 -8.78 -6.36 30.10
C SER A 834 -7.81 -7.51 30.42
N MET A 835 -8.07 -8.70 29.85
CA MET A 835 -7.28 -9.90 30.14
C MET A 835 -5.93 -9.96 29.40
N CYS A 836 -5.94 -9.66 28.09
CA CYS A 836 -4.78 -9.79 27.22
C CYS A 836 -4.18 -8.43 26.84
N GLY A 837 -3.01 -8.46 26.19
CA GLY A 837 -2.30 -7.25 25.75
C GLY A 837 -3.17 -6.30 24.94
N LEU A 838 -3.87 -6.81 23.90
CA LEU A 838 -4.73 -6.02 23.03
C LEU A 838 -5.71 -5.12 23.81
N GLY A 839 -6.52 -5.69 24.70
CA GLY A 839 -7.50 -4.89 25.46
C GLY A 839 -6.85 -3.94 26.46
N LYS A 840 -5.68 -4.30 27.02
CA LYS A 840 -4.95 -3.44 27.96
C LYS A 840 -4.37 -2.21 27.29
N THR A 841 -3.96 -2.32 26.02
CA THR A 841 -3.29 -1.28 25.25
C THR A 841 -4.18 -0.59 24.22
N ALA A 842 -5.37 -1.13 23.92
CA ALA A 842 -6.34 -0.50 23.00
C ALA A 842 -6.66 0.97 23.33
N PRO A 843 -6.68 1.41 24.60
CA PRO A 843 -6.90 2.83 24.91
C PRO A 843 -5.68 3.75 24.72
N ASN A 844 -4.48 3.22 24.43
CA ASN A 844 -3.25 4.03 24.33
C ASN A 844 -3.31 5.17 23.29
N PRO A 845 -3.86 4.97 22.07
CA PRO A 845 -4.05 6.06 21.11
C PRO A 845 -4.95 7.16 21.70
N VAL A 846 -5.99 6.78 22.45
CA VAL A 846 -6.91 7.72 23.09
C VAL A 846 -6.22 8.48 24.21
N PHE A 847 -5.46 7.80 25.08
CA PHE A 847 -4.73 8.45 26.16
C PHE A 847 -3.70 9.46 25.66
N SER A 848 -2.86 9.04 24.72
CA SER A 848 -1.79 9.88 24.19
C SER A 848 -2.36 11.10 23.45
N THR A 849 -3.39 10.91 22.63
CA THR A 849 -4.02 12.03 21.91
C THR A 849 -4.78 12.97 22.82
N LEU A 850 -5.53 12.47 23.81
CA LEU A 850 -6.22 13.31 24.79
C LEU A 850 -5.21 14.11 25.65
N LYS A 851 -4.05 13.52 25.97
CA LYS A 851 -3.00 14.18 26.75
C LYS A 851 -2.31 15.30 25.97
N TYR A 852 -1.89 15.03 24.73
CA TYR A 852 -1.03 15.94 23.97
C TYR A 852 -1.80 16.87 23.02
N PHE A 853 -3.03 16.53 22.65
CA PHE A 853 -3.84 17.26 21.67
C PHE A 853 -5.24 17.59 22.21
N ARG A 854 -5.35 17.88 23.51
CA ARG A 854 -6.62 18.18 24.18
C ARG A 854 -7.39 19.33 23.51
N ASP A 855 -6.68 20.31 22.94
CA ASP A 855 -7.29 21.44 22.23
C ASP A 855 -8.09 21.00 20.99
N GLU A 856 -7.69 19.92 20.31
CA GLU A 856 -8.47 19.36 19.21
C GLU A 856 -9.75 18.69 19.71
N TYR A 857 -9.70 18.01 20.86
CA TYR A 857 -10.88 17.45 21.50
C TYR A 857 -11.87 18.55 21.91
N ALA A 858 -11.37 19.65 22.48
CA ALA A 858 -12.18 20.81 22.81
C ALA A 858 -12.83 21.43 21.57
N ALA A 859 -12.08 21.61 20.48
CA ALA A 859 -12.63 22.10 19.22
C ALA A 859 -13.74 21.17 18.65
N HIS A 860 -13.60 19.84 18.79
CA HIS A 860 -14.64 18.90 18.37
C HIS A 860 -15.92 19.00 19.22
N LEU A 861 -15.79 19.31 20.52
CA LEU A 861 -16.95 19.62 21.37
C LEU A 861 -17.67 20.89 20.93
N GLU A 862 -16.93 21.87 20.40
CA GLU A 862 -17.47 23.09 19.80
C GLU A 862 -18.02 22.88 18.38
N GLY A 863 -17.95 21.66 17.84
CA GLY A 863 -18.44 21.33 16.50
C GLY A 863 -17.54 21.80 15.37
N ARG A 864 -16.21 21.86 15.61
CA ARG A 864 -15.20 22.27 14.62
C ARG A 864 -14.04 21.27 14.59
N CYS A 865 -13.54 20.94 13.39
CA CYS A 865 -12.34 20.12 13.22
C CYS A 865 -11.16 20.97 12.72
N PRO A 866 -10.18 21.33 13.57
CA PRO A 866 -9.06 22.20 13.17
C PRO A 866 -8.25 21.67 11.98
N ALA A 867 -8.17 20.34 11.84
CA ALA A 867 -7.43 19.68 10.76
C ALA A 867 -8.24 19.54 9.46
N GLY A 868 -9.52 19.95 9.42
CA GLY A 868 -10.35 19.86 8.22
C GLY A 868 -10.73 18.43 7.79
N ARG A 869 -10.59 17.44 8.67
CA ARG A 869 -10.72 16.01 8.32
C ARG A 869 -12.12 15.43 8.58
N CYS A 870 -12.73 15.78 9.72
CA CYS A 870 -14.02 15.22 10.14
C CYS A 870 -15.19 15.86 9.38
N LYS A 871 -15.65 15.20 8.31
CA LYS A 871 -16.65 15.74 7.37
C LYS A 871 -17.88 16.36 8.04
N ALA A 872 -18.39 15.79 9.13
CA ALA A 872 -19.63 16.29 9.74
C ALA A 872 -19.51 17.72 10.33
N ILE A 873 -18.30 18.17 10.65
CA ILE A 873 -18.01 19.39 11.41
C ILE A 873 -17.03 20.32 10.70
N ILE A 874 -16.89 20.17 9.38
CA ILE A 874 -16.17 21.10 8.52
C ILE A 874 -17.14 21.82 7.61
N ARG A 875 -16.75 23.02 7.17
CA ARG A 875 -17.43 23.77 6.12
C ARG A 875 -16.40 24.23 5.09
N TYR A 876 -16.87 24.50 3.88
CA TYR A 876 -16.04 25.08 2.84
C TYR A 876 -16.39 26.55 2.71
N GLU A 877 -15.38 27.40 2.75
CA GLU A 877 -15.50 28.83 2.58
C GLU A 877 -14.77 29.25 1.30
N VAL A 878 -15.47 29.99 0.43
CA VAL A 878 -14.87 30.56 -0.78
C VAL A 878 -14.32 31.93 -0.43
N THR A 879 -13.03 32.09 -0.63
CA THR A 879 -12.27 33.31 -0.34
C THR A 879 -12.36 34.33 -1.48
N ARG A 880 -11.79 35.53 -1.28
CA ARG A 880 -11.87 36.65 -2.24
C ARG A 880 -11.02 36.42 -3.49
N GLU A 881 -10.12 35.46 -3.41
CA GLU A 881 -9.23 34.97 -4.45
C GLU A 881 -10.01 34.23 -5.57
N CYS A 882 -11.31 33.95 -5.38
CA CYS A 882 -12.13 33.28 -6.38
C CYS A 882 -12.38 34.16 -7.62
N VAL A 883 -11.83 33.74 -8.75
CA VAL A 883 -11.99 34.40 -10.07
C VAL A 883 -13.31 34.07 -10.80
N GLY A 884 -14.17 33.22 -10.25
CA GLY A 884 -15.46 32.89 -10.87
C GLY A 884 -15.38 32.01 -12.13
N CYS A 885 -14.40 31.10 -12.22
CA CYS A 885 -14.16 30.23 -13.39
C CYS A 885 -15.18 29.09 -13.61
N THR A 886 -16.05 28.84 -12.64
CA THR A 886 -17.12 27.80 -12.60
C THR A 886 -16.68 26.34 -12.52
N LEU A 887 -15.38 26.03 -12.54
CA LEU A 887 -14.88 24.65 -12.45
C LEU A 887 -15.40 23.91 -11.21
N CYS A 888 -15.40 24.56 -10.04
CA CYS A 888 -15.91 23.99 -8.80
C CYS A 888 -17.40 23.62 -8.88
N ALA A 889 -18.21 24.37 -9.63
CA ALA A 889 -19.63 24.08 -9.84
C ALA A 889 -19.83 22.89 -10.79
N GLN A 890 -19.05 22.81 -11.86
CA GLN A 890 -19.09 21.71 -12.83
C GLN A 890 -18.71 20.36 -12.21
N HIS A 891 -17.77 20.36 -11.26
CA HIS A 891 -17.32 19.17 -10.54
C HIS A 891 -18.11 18.88 -9.26
N CYS A 892 -19.16 19.66 -8.94
CA CYS A 892 -19.97 19.42 -7.74
C CYS A 892 -20.97 18.28 -7.99
N PRO A 893 -20.87 17.13 -7.31
CA PRO A 893 -21.73 15.97 -7.58
C PRO A 893 -23.20 16.17 -7.18
N VAL A 894 -23.48 17.19 -6.36
CA VAL A 894 -24.80 17.45 -5.77
C VAL A 894 -25.30 18.86 -6.08
N GLY A 895 -24.61 19.61 -6.95
CA GLY A 895 -25.02 20.97 -7.32
C GLY A 895 -25.03 21.98 -6.17
N ALA A 896 -24.22 21.78 -5.13
CA ALA A 896 -24.14 22.68 -3.97
C ALA A 896 -23.45 24.03 -4.27
N ILE A 897 -22.90 24.20 -5.47
CA ILE A 897 -22.23 25.43 -5.91
C ILE A 897 -22.94 25.92 -7.17
N PRO A 898 -23.65 27.06 -7.12
CA PRO A 898 -24.26 27.65 -8.30
C PRO A 898 -23.21 28.05 -9.34
N ALA A 899 -23.45 27.75 -10.61
CA ALA A 899 -22.57 28.18 -11.70
C ALA A 899 -22.83 29.65 -12.03
N THR A 900 -22.09 30.56 -11.39
CA THR A 900 -22.18 32.01 -11.60
C THR A 900 -20.86 32.54 -12.17
N PRO A 901 -20.69 32.56 -13.51
CA PRO A 901 -19.46 33.03 -14.14
C PRO A 901 -19.07 34.45 -13.70
N TYR A 902 -17.77 34.67 -13.52
CA TYR A 902 -17.16 35.97 -13.15
C TYR A 902 -17.62 36.54 -11.79
N ARG A 903 -18.24 35.72 -10.94
CA ARG A 903 -18.60 36.09 -9.56
C ARG A 903 -17.93 35.14 -8.58
N GLN A 904 -17.66 35.64 -7.37
CA GLN A 904 -17.24 34.80 -6.26
C GLN A 904 -18.34 33.76 -5.98
N HIS A 905 -18.00 32.48 -6.07
CA HIS A 905 -18.93 31.40 -5.81
C HIS A 905 -19.25 31.30 -4.32
N VAL A 906 -20.41 30.70 -4.01
CA VAL A 906 -20.84 30.38 -2.65
C VAL A 906 -21.18 28.89 -2.59
N ILE A 907 -20.81 28.23 -1.50
CA ILE A 907 -21.09 26.80 -1.28
C ILE A 907 -22.25 26.68 -0.30
N ASP A 908 -23.35 26.07 -0.74
CA ASP A 908 -24.45 25.75 0.15
C ASP A 908 -24.05 24.58 1.07
N SER A 909 -23.85 24.87 2.34
CA SER A 909 -23.42 23.90 3.35
C SER A 909 -24.46 22.82 3.66
N ASN A 910 -25.74 23.05 3.36
CA ASN A 910 -26.81 22.08 3.57
C ASN A 910 -26.87 21.05 2.43
N LEU A 911 -26.59 21.48 1.20
CA LEU A 911 -26.51 20.58 0.04
C LEU A 911 -25.14 19.90 -0.07
N CYS A 912 -24.07 20.56 0.39
CA CYS A 912 -22.71 20.08 0.23
C CYS A 912 -22.46 18.76 0.97
N THR A 913 -22.10 17.72 0.23
CA THR A 913 -21.69 16.41 0.76
C THR A 913 -20.24 16.39 1.27
N ARG A 914 -19.54 17.52 1.16
CA ARG A 914 -18.17 17.73 1.63
C ARG A 914 -17.19 16.73 1.03
N CYS A 915 -17.34 16.49 -0.28
CA CYS A 915 -16.52 15.59 -1.06
C CYS A 915 -15.11 16.13 -1.38
N ASP A 916 -14.83 17.39 -1.08
CA ASP A 916 -13.55 18.09 -1.31
C ASP A 916 -13.20 18.35 -2.79
N ALA A 917 -13.98 17.82 -3.74
CA ALA A 917 -13.74 17.96 -5.18
C ALA A 917 -13.56 19.41 -5.64
N CYS A 918 -14.36 20.34 -5.09
CA CYS A 918 -14.30 21.75 -5.44
C CYS A 918 -12.93 22.40 -5.13
N ARG A 919 -12.26 21.99 -4.04
CA ARG A 919 -10.98 22.56 -3.62
C ARG A 919 -9.86 22.10 -4.56
N PHE A 920 -9.83 20.83 -4.94
CA PHE A 920 -8.83 20.26 -5.84
C PHE A 920 -8.88 20.84 -7.26
N VAL A 921 -10.06 21.16 -7.76
CA VAL A 921 -10.20 21.74 -9.12
C VAL A 921 -10.08 23.26 -9.15
N CYS A 922 -9.88 23.92 -8.00
CA CYS A 922 -9.80 25.37 -7.92
C CYS A 922 -8.38 25.84 -8.29
N PRO A 923 -8.19 26.55 -9.42
CA PRO A 923 -6.84 26.94 -9.87
C PRO A 923 -6.18 28.00 -8.97
N GLU A 924 -6.98 28.80 -8.27
CA GLU A 924 -6.51 29.87 -7.38
C GLU A 924 -6.45 29.45 -5.91
N GLU A 925 -6.68 28.16 -5.62
CA GLU A 925 -6.78 27.63 -4.25
C GLU A 925 -7.75 28.40 -3.34
N ALA A 926 -8.77 29.04 -3.95
CA ALA A 926 -9.65 29.99 -3.29
C ALA A 926 -10.68 29.35 -2.35
N ILE A 927 -10.67 28.04 -2.14
CA ILE A 927 -11.63 27.32 -1.29
C ILE A 927 -10.90 26.78 -0.05
N ARG A 928 -11.25 27.30 1.13
CA ARG A 928 -10.68 26.89 2.42
C ARG A 928 -11.64 25.98 3.17
N VAL A 929 -11.06 25.06 3.95
CA VAL A 929 -11.80 24.22 4.90
C VAL A 929 -11.74 24.89 6.27
N ILE A 930 -12.89 25.10 6.89
CA ILE A 930 -13.05 25.70 8.22
C ILE A 930 -13.73 24.77 9.21
#